data_AF-A0A7C1CG50-F1
#
_entry.id   AF-A0A7C1CG50-F1
#
_cell.length_a   1.000
_cell.length_b   1.000
_cell.length_c   1.000
_cell.angle_alpha   90.00
_cell.angle_beta   90.00
_cell.angle_gamma   90.00
#
_symmetry.space_group_name_H-M   'P 1'
#
loop_
_entity.id
_entity.type
_entity.pdbx_description
1 polymer ?
#
loop_
_entity_poly.entity_id
_entity_poly.type
_entity_poly.pdbx_seq_one_letter_code
_entity_poly.pdbx_strand_id
1 'polypeptide(L)'
;MNRKHAHTSVLTLLMVGLVFVFFHLTGCSSSNHDHSDNQGQDSTRLMSFSTADFKYYSGGEQNDLAIFTERIAVGVANENLDQLTAWLQNDPLVLQPPEIEELGRKNLVLVTLIEGATEEQVLELIERLNASGLVEFATPVFGTEEEMTLITDAFVVRFLDTYSVGEIEAYIASQGATIVERDFLWPKCYRLSFTSQSGTNVLEMAGTFYESGMVIFAHPDFITVTEPPWQPLMEEDFETEFPQDVVVYDDNPADGQYYWGRVSSVDYPSLIDDYTEGSYKCWVAASHDPASPDRSPGDVADETYAPNMDAWMIFGPYDLSGSYWSQLKFIYEIDAPPIITGERWIYPEKGKLNFHVSVDGQTWTVSSTRSLSGIERNRYYIRQEFFRDMFGLVNIDEADQVWFALQFISDEDPTGIADEEHEQLSGVFVDDIRLLVSNTEPAQAITTDPFSCRQWALHNVGQSGGEAGWDINILPAWDLIDTIPDIPAIEDSIIVAVIDEGVDLNHEDLNLVAGYDATYDPNDPEALDSHGGPNPWDGHGTACAGIIGAKANDAGIVGVAPGVKIMPVRIASREEGKTHWTTDSDSAEGILWAANNGAQVLSNSWGGGLDSDILHNAIRDAKAMGCILVFASGNHDQSRLIFPARYEETIAVGAMSPCGERKNWESCDGESWGSHYGPELDVMAPGVMIPTCDISGEGGYALDNDYGRNNNYCMSFNGTSSATPHVAGIAALMLTVNPDLSPDDVQEILQTTARDLGDPGFDEETGHGLVDAYAAIYAAPRFGDLSVSQFSAPSPAVVGKAVSATCRITNSAPLPVGPLALRLYLSTDNQLDANDVMVGETTTTINSGNTNLDVNLLIPAETTPGSYLLIASVDDDGEVLESNETNNTFIASLHVIDSACLVVKPASVNFGTVVTGGGSQVYVELKNEGEGVLDTLVISNITFSGDAIFNNTEYNLIPSTPVELGTNESTYLGLYFMPETAGTYSGTITITSNDPNAPTTQIPLTGVATEPVTHTITASAGSGGSISPLGDVSILDGSNRTFTITPDTCRYISDLLVDGSSVGPQTSYTFENVTADHTISASFGLLTYAITASAGTGGSISPSNMVMVSCGGSRTFTITPDEHYHISNVLVDGVSVGTPASYIFSDVD
;
A
#
# COMPACT_ATOMS: atom_id res chain seq x y z
N MET A 1 69.01 0.10 -5.23
CA MET A 1 70.20 0.37 -6.07
C MET A 1 69.77 1.21 -7.28
N ASN A 2 70.71 2.00 -7.81
CA ASN A 2 70.54 3.18 -8.66
C ASN A 2 69.89 3.00 -10.04
N ARG A 3 68.96 3.92 -10.36
CA ARG A 3 68.83 4.82 -11.54
C ARG A 3 69.47 4.44 -12.88
N LYS A 4 68.69 4.62 -13.96
CA LYS A 4 68.95 5.43 -15.19
C LYS A 4 67.66 5.48 -16.05
N HIS A 5 66.96 6.62 -16.23
CA HIS A 5 67.12 7.69 -17.27
C HIS A 5 67.06 7.18 -18.72
N ALA A 6 66.36 7.75 -19.71
CA ALA A 6 65.61 9.02 -19.85
C ALA A 6 64.82 9.07 -21.19
N HIS A 7 63.82 9.99 -21.22
CA HIS A 7 63.17 10.78 -22.30
C HIS A 7 63.66 10.62 -23.78
N THR A 8 62.89 10.85 -24.87
CA THR A 8 61.92 11.93 -25.19
C THR A 8 61.25 11.71 -26.57
N SER A 9 60.05 12.29 -26.77
CA SER A 9 59.48 12.95 -27.99
C SER A 9 58.78 12.18 -29.14
N VAL A 10 57.43 12.27 -29.14
CA VAL A 10 56.52 12.95 -30.12
C VAL A 10 56.78 12.79 -31.64
N LEU A 11 55.88 12.11 -32.37
CA LEU A 11 54.97 12.65 -33.41
C LEU A 11 54.17 11.53 -34.15
N THR A 12 52.92 11.85 -34.46
CA THR A 12 51.76 11.09 -35.00
C THR A 12 51.88 10.62 -36.47
N LEU A 13 51.40 9.40 -36.82
CA LEU A 13 50.30 9.12 -37.80
C LEU A 13 50.10 7.61 -38.13
N LEU A 14 48.86 7.15 -37.91
CA LEU A 14 48.03 6.12 -38.58
C LEU A 14 48.54 4.71 -39.00
N MET A 15 47.89 3.73 -38.36
CA MET A 15 47.15 2.56 -38.89
C MET A 15 47.77 1.14 -39.01
N VAL A 16 47.18 0.25 -38.20
CA VAL A 16 46.83 -1.19 -38.33
C VAL A 16 47.95 -2.25 -38.31
N GLY A 17 47.92 -3.10 -37.28
CA GLY A 17 48.62 -4.39 -37.18
C GLY A 17 48.40 -5.09 -35.82
N LEU A 18 47.94 -6.34 -35.85
CA LEU A 18 47.44 -7.23 -34.79
C LEU A 18 48.17 -7.34 -33.42
N VAL A 19 47.35 -7.42 -32.35
CA VAL A 19 47.18 -8.49 -31.32
C VAL A 19 48.43 -9.23 -30.76
N PHE A 20 48.65 -9.17 -29.43
CA PHE A 20 48.49 -10.28 -28.45
C PHE A 20 48.97 -9.92 -27.03
N VAL A 21 48.37 -10.62 -26.06
CA VAL A 21 48.58 -10.67 -24.59
C VAL A 21 47.62 -9.78 -23.76
N PHE A 22 46.39 -10.27 -23.59
CA PHE A 22 45.60 -10.09 -22.37
C PHE A 22 45.62 -11.40 -21.59
N PHE A 23 45.87 -11.30 -20.28
CA PHE A 23 45.65 -12.39 -19.32
C PHE A 23 44.15 -12.69 -19.26
N HIS A 24 43.82 -13.98 -19.32
CA HIS A 24 42.50 -14.55 -19.10
C HIS A 24 42.25 -14.65 -17.59
N LEU A 25 41.13 -14.10 -17.14
CA LEU A 25 40.31 -14.65 -16.07
C LEU A 25 38.87 -14.56 -16.60
N THR A 26 38.23 -15.71 -16.72
CA THR A 26 36.86 -15.92 -17.18
C THR A 26 35.91 -15.71 -16.01
N GLY A 27 34.89 -14.87 -16.22
CA GLY A 27 33.79 -14.65 -15.29
C GLY A 27 32.73 -13.77 -15.95
N CYS A 28 31.55 -14.34 -16.17
CA CYS A 28 30.28 -13.72 -16.56
C CYS A 28 30.29 -12.83 -17.82
N SER A 29 29.95 -13.41 -18.97
CA SER A 29 29.75 -12.67 -20.21
C SER A 29 28.48 -11.82 -20.18
N SER A 30 28.63 -10.50 -20.29
CA SER A 30 27.59 -9.60 -20.77
C SER A 30 27.75 -9.34 -22.27
N SER A 31 26.70 -9.53 -23.06
CA SER A 31 26.50 -8.70 -24.26
C SER A 31 25.02 -8.56 -24.59
N ASN A 32 24.47 -7.39 -24.30
CA ASN A 32 23.29 -6.88 -24.98
C ASN A 32 23.59 -6.77 -26.47
N HIS A 33 22.89 -7.55 -27.29
CA HIS A 33 22.73 -7.24 -28.71
C HIS A 33 21.39 -6.53 -28.92
N ASP A 34 21.51 -5.22 -29.08
CA ASP A 34 20.50 -4.32 -29.61
C ASP A 34 20.16 -4.75 -31.04
N HIS A 35 18.94 -5.24 -31.28
CA HIS A 35 18.40 -5.43 -32.63
C HIS A 35 17.33 -4.37 -32.91
N SER A 36 17.78 -3.21 -33.39
CA SER A 36 16.92 -2.27 -34.09
C SER A 36 16.76 -2.67 -35.57
N ASP A 37 15.50 -2.80 -35.99
CA ASP A 37 14.94 -2.63 -37.33
C ASP A 37 15.74 -3.13 -38.55
N ASN A 38 15.20 -4.18 -39.18
CA ASN A 38 15.20 -4.24 -40.63
C ASN A 38 13.84 -4.79 -41.14
N GLN A 39 12.84 -3.92 -41.23
CA GLN A 39 11.69 -4.13 -42.10
C GLN A 39 12.17 -4.16 -43.56
N GLY A 40 12.06 -5.33 -44.22
CA GLY A 40 12.35 -5.43 -45.64
C GLY A 40 12.18 -6.83 -46.22
N GLN A 41 10.97 -7.13 -46.66
CA GLN A 41 10.56 -8.28 -47.50
C GLN A 41 10.55 -9.65 -46.83
N ASP A 42 9.58 -9.85 -45.95
CA ASP A 42 9.21 -11.20 -45.52
C ASP A 42 8.35 -11.86 -46.60
N SER A 43 9.01 -12.64 -47.46
CA SER A 43 8.32 -13.69 -48.21
C SER A 43 7.88 -14.74 -47.21
N THR A 44 6.59 -14.74 -46.85
CA THR A 44 6.01 -15.68 -45.88
C THR A 44 6.53 -17.11 -46.10
N ARG A 45 7.17 -17.64 -45.06
CA ARG A 45 7.86 -18.94 -45.02
C ARG A 45 6.84 -20.09 -44.99
N LEU A 46 6.17 -20.36 -46.10
CA LEU A 46 5.10 -21.36 -46.15
C LEU A 46 5.69 -22.77 -46.34
N MET A 47 5.82 -23.55 -45.26
CA MET A 47 6.10 -24.98 -45.39
C MET A 47 4.95 -25.67 -46.12
N SER A 48 5.25 -26.37 -47.19
CA SER A 48 4.29 -27.26 -47.86
C SER A 48 4.91 -28.62 -48.08
N PHE A 49 4.09 -29.66 -47.92
CA PHE A 49 4.50 -31.05 -47.96
C PHE A 49 3.70 -31.80 -49.04
N SER A 50 4.37 -32.62 -49.81
CA SER A 50 3.78 -33.57 -50.75
C SER A 50 3.99 -35.00 -50.25
N THR A 51 3.15 -35.94 -50.69
CA THR A 51 3.29 -37.37 -50.34
C THR A 51 4.59 -38.01 -50.84
N ALA A 52 5.40 -37.30 -51.64
CA ALA A 52 6.73 -37.73 -52.06
C ALA A 52 7.87 -37.25 -51.14
N ASP A 53 7.59 -36.38 -50.15
CA ASP A 53 8.60 -35.60 -49.42
C ASP A 53 9.05 -36.26 -48.09
N PHE A 54 8.38 -37.32 -47.63
CA PHE A 54 8.57 -37.89 -46.29
C PHE A 54 9.77 -38.83 -46.20
N LYS A 55 10.94 -38.27 -46.46
CA LYS A 55 12.23 -38.95 -46.40
C LYS A 55 13.24 -38.09 -45.70
N TYR A 56 14.08 -38.69 -44.87
CA TYR A 56 15.22 -38.02 -44.26
C TYR A 56 16.48 -38.87 -44.37
N TYR A 57 17.64 -38.22 -44.21
CA TYR A 57 18.93 -38.83 -44.45
C TYR A 57 19.78 -38.80 -43.18
N SER A 58 20.05 -39.96 -42.61
CA SER A 58 20.85 -40.11 -41.39
C SER A 58 21.74 -41.35 -41.50
N GLY A 59 22.93 -41.32 -40.88
CA GLY A 59 23.86 -42.46 -40.88
C GLY A 59 24.39 -42.91 -42.25
N GLY A 60 24.24 -42.10 -43.30
CA GLY A 60 24.61 -42.47 -44.67
C GLY A 60 23.51 -43.18 -45.47
N GLU A 61 22.30 -43.32 -44.91
CA GLU A 61 21.16 -44.01 -45.53
C GLU A 61 19.93 -43.10 -45.62
N GLN A 62 19.00 -43.43 -46.53
CA GLN A 62 17.73 -42.74 -46.70
C GLN A 62 16.63 -43.50 -45.96
N ASN A 63 15.91 -42.82 -45.07
CA ASN A 63 14.85 -43.37 -44.25
C ASN A 63 13.49 -42.80 -44.67
N ASP A 64 12.45 -43.62 -44.65
CA ASP A 64 11.07 -43.20 -44.95
C ASP A 64 10.34 -42.81 -43.65
N LEU A 65 9.54 -41.74 -43.69
CA LEU A 65 8.68 -41.30 -42.59
C LEU A 65 7.20 -41.59 -42.93
N ALA A 66 6.46 -42.17 -42.00
CA ALA A 66 5.03 -42.39 -42.11
C ALA A 66 4.28 -41.34 -41.29
N ILE A 67 3.27 -40.66 -41.86
CA ILE A 67 2.48 -39.66 -41.14
C ILE A 67 1.59 -40.36 -40.11
N PHE A 68 1.63 -39.87 -38.89
CA PHE A 68 0.62 -40.17 -37.89
C PHE A 68 -0.58 -39.24 -38.09
N THR A 69 -1.67 -39.76 -38.66
CA THR A 69 -2.75 -38.91 -39.20
C THR A 69 -3.68 -38.31 -38.14
N GLU A 70 -3.51 -38.66 -36.87
CA GLU A 70 -4.36 -38.20 -35.76
C GLU A 70 -3.79 -36.97 -35.02
N ARG A 71 -2.60 -36.50 -35.40
CA ARG A 71 -1.93 -35.33 -34.81
C ARG A 71 -1.21 -34.49 -35.87
N ILE A 72 -1.16 -33.18 -35.64
CA ILE A 72 -0.25 -32.28 -36.35
C ILE A 72 0.54 -31.44 -35.34
N ALA A 73 1.73 -31.00 -35.75
CA ALA A 73 2.56 -30.09 -34.97
C ALA A 73 2.37 -28.67 -35.48
N VAL A 74 2.25 -27.70 -34.57
CA VAL A 74 2.08 -26.30 -34.91
C VAL A 74 3.02 -25.44 -34.08
N GLY A 75 3.96 -24.77 -34.75
CA GLY A 75 4.75 -23.69 -34.17
C GLY A 75 3.92 -22.40 -34.13
N VAL A 76 3.71 -21.83 -32.95
CA VAL A 76 2.87 -20.64 -32.75
C VAL A 76 3.46 -19.75 -31.66
N ALA A 77 3.67 -18.46 -31.95
CA ALA A 77 4.07 -17.51 -30.91
C ALA A 77 3.00 -17.43 -29.80
N ASN A 78 3.42 -17.42 -28.52
CA ASN A 78 2.52 -17.43 -27.35
C ASN A 78 1.34 -16.43 -27.42
N GLU A 79 1.53 -15.25 -28.04
CA GLU A 79 0.50 -14.22 -28.20
C GLU A 79 -0.62 -14.57 -29.21
N ASN A 80 -0.42 -15.60 -30.03
CA ASN A 80 -1.36 -16.04 -31.07
C ASN A 80 -2.07 -17.36 -30.73
N LEU A 81 -1.78 -18.00 -29.59
CA LEU A 81 -2.36 -19.28 -29.21
C LEU A 81 -3.89 -19.25 -29.08
N ASP A 82 -4.45 -18.17 -28.51
CA ASP A 82 -5.90 -17.97 -28.42
C ASP A 82 -6.56 -17.82 -29.81
N GLN A 83 -5.88 -17.14 -30.73
CA GLN A 83 -6.37 -16.93 -32.10
C GLN A 83 -6.30 -18.24 -32.91
N LEU A 84 -5.22 -19.01 -32.74
CA LEU A 84 -5.07 -20.35 -33.30
C LEU A 84 -6.17 -21.28 -32.76
N THR A 85 -6.42 -21.28 -31.45
CA THR A 85 -7.47 -22.09 -30.82
C THR A 85 -8.83 -21.77 -31.41
N ALA A 86 -9.17 -20.48 -31.59
CA ALA A 86 -10.41 -20.06 -32.21
C ALA A 86 -10.51 -20.44 -33.70
N TRP A 87 -9.38 -20.45 -34.42
CA TRP A 87 -9.32 -20.92 -35.82
C TRP A 87 -9.58 -22.43 -35.89
N LEU A 88 -8.92 -23.22 -35.05
CA LEU A 88 -9.03 -24.69 -34.97
C LEU A 88 -10.43 -25.16 -34.55
N GLN A 89 -11.17 -24.38 -33.74
CA GLN A 89 -12.58 -24.66 -33.38
C GLN A 89 -13.53 -24.75 -34.58
N ASN A 90 -13.14 -24.20 -35.73
CA ASN A 90 -13.99 -24.13 -36.92
C ASN A 90 -13.54 -25.10 -38.03
N ASP A 91 -12.47 -25.87 -37.83
CA ASP A 91 -11.97 -26.80 -38.84
C ASP A 91 -12.55 -28.21 -38.66
N PRO A 92 -13.13 -28.83 -39.71
CA PRO A 92 -13.78 -30.14 -39.60
C PRO A 92 -12.82 -31.33 -39.38
N LEU A 93 -11.50 -31.14 -39.53
CA LEU A 93 -10.49 -32.20 -39.31
C LEU A 93 -9.92 -32.21 -37.88
N VAL A 94 -10.13 -31.14 -37.11
CA VAL A 94 -9.67 -31.02 -35.73
C VAL A 94 -10.72 -31.61 -34.78
N LEU A 95 -10.29 -32.42 -33.80
CA LEU A 95 -11.19 -32.96 -32.78
C LEU A 95 -11.86 -31.83 -32.00
N GLN A 96 -13.15 -31.98 -31.67
CA GLN A 96 -13.91 -30.92 -30.99
C GLN A 96 -14.37 -31.38 -29.59
N PRO A 97 -14.15 -30.57 -28.53
CA PRO A 97 -13.41 -29.30 -28.53
C PRO A 97 -11.93 -29.50 -28.91
N PRO A 98 -11.23 -28.48 -29.49
CA PRO A 98 -9.82 -28.64 -29.87
C PRO A 98 -8.98 -29.05 -28.68
N GLU A 99 -8.33 -30.19 -28.81
CA GLU A 99 -7.31 -30.65 -27.87
C GLU A 99 -5.98 -30.15 -28.40
N ILE A 100 -5.41 -29.19 -27.68
CA ILE A 100 -4.12 -28.57 -27.96
C ILE A 100 -3.22 -28.87 -26.77
N GLU A 101 -2.10 -29.52 -27.04
CA GLU A 101 -1.10 -29.88 -26.04
C GLU A 101 0.14 -29.03 -26.25
N GLU A 102 0.50 -28.22 -25.24
CA GLU A 102 1.73 -27.43 -25.26
C GLU A 102 2.91 -28.31 -24.89
N LEU A 103 3.86 -28.44 -25.82
CA LEU A 103 5.11 -29.13 -25.56
C LEU A 103 6.04 -28.13 -24.87
N GLY A 104 6.77 -28.53 -23.82
CA GLY A 104 7.59 -27.65 -22.94
C GLY A 104 8.65 -26.74 -23.61
N ARG A 105 8.69 -26.64 -24.94
CA ARG A 105 9.30 -25.56 -25.71
C ARG A 105 8.25 -24.49 -26.02
N LYS A 106 8.32 -23.34 -25.32
CA LYS A 106 7.45 -22.18 -25.55
C LYS A 106 7.41 -21.87 -27.06
N ASN A 107 6.23 -22.03 -27.65
CA ASN A 107 5.87 -21.86 -29.08
C ASN A 107 5.66 -23.13 -29.93
N LEU A 108 5.63 -24.35 -29.39
CA LEU A 108 5.25 -25.55 -30.16
C LEU A 108 4.11 -26.34 -29.50
N VAL A 109 3.06 -26.62 -30.28
CA VAL A 109 1.87 -27.35 -29.80
C VAL A 109 1.51 -28.53 -30.69
N LEU A 110 0.94 -29.58 -30.09
CA LEU A 110 0.26 -30.66 -30.79
C LEU A 110 -1.23 -30.35 -30.90
N VAL A 111 -1.81 -30.64 -32.06
CA VAL A 111 -3.26 -30.51 -32.28
C VAL A 111 -3.84 -31.87 -32.62
N THR A 112 -4.83 -32.32 -31.84
CA THR A 112 -5.57 -33.56 -32.09
C THR A 112 -6.51 -33.44 -33.28
N LEU A 113 -6.39 -34.38 -34.22
CA LEU A 113 -7.29 -34.54 -35.35
C LEU A 113 -8.34 -35.63 -35.08
N ILE A 114 -9.38 -35.66 -35.91
CA ILE A 114 -10.43 -36.69 -35.83
C ILE A 114 -9.88 -38.09 -36.20
N GLU A 115 -10.40 -39.12 -35.53
CA GLU A 115 -10.09 -40.53 -35.84
C GLU A 115 -10.43 -40.85 -37.31
N GLY A 116 -9.46 -41.42 -38.03
CA GLY A 116 -9.61 -41.81 -39.43
C GLY A 116 -9.37 -40.71 -40.47
N ALA A 117 -8.74 -39.58 -40.10
CA ALA A 117 -8.23 -38.61 -41.07
C ALA A 117 -7.23 -39.26 -42.05
N THR A 118 -7.31 -38.92 -43.34
CA THR A 118 -6.37 -39.42 -44.35
C THR A 118 -5.14 -38.53 -44.47
N GLU A 119 -4.02 -39.08 -44.93
CA GLU A 119 -2.78 -38.31 -45.14
C GLU A 119 -3.03 -37.06 -46.00
N GLU A 120 -3.77 -37.16 -47.11
CA GLU A 120 -4.08 -35.99 -47.94
C GLU A 120 -4.87 -34.90 -47.19
N GLN A 121 -5.77 -35.30 -46.29
CA GLN A 121 -6.55 -34.35 -45.49
C GLN A 121 -5.68 -33.63 -44.46
N VAL A 122 -4.76 -34.36 -43.83
CA VAL A 122 -3.78 -33.81 -42.88
C VAL A 122 -2.87 -32.79 -43.58
N LEU A 123 -2.40 -33.10 -44.79
CA LEU A 123 -1.56 -32.19 -45.58
C LEU A 123 -2.33 -30.94 -46.06
N GLU A 124 -3.58 -31.07 -46.48
CA GLU A 124 -4.44 -29.92 -46.83
C GLU A 124 -4.70 -29.01 -45.61
N LEU A 125 -4.82 -29.58 -44.40
CA LEU A 125 -4.95 -28.81 -43.16
C LEU A 125 -3.66 -28.03 -42.85
N ILE A 126 -2.51 -28.69 -42.93
CA ILE A 126 -1.20 -28.07 -42.72
C ILE A 126 -0.97 -26.92 -43.71
N GLU A 127 -1.30 -27.11 -44.99
CA GLU A 127 -1.17 -26.05 -46.01
C GLU A 127 -2.03 -24.82 -45.66
N ARG A 128 -3.28 -25.03 -45.22
CA ARG A 128 -4.17 -23.93 -44.80
C ARG A 128 -3.69 -23.24 -43.53
N LEU A 129 -3.15 -23.99 -42.57
CA LEU A 129 -2.57 -23.44 -41.33
C LEU A 129 -1.34 -22.59 -41.65
N ASN A 130 -0.39 -23.10 -42.43
CA ASN A 130 0.77 -22.33 -42.86
C ASN A 130 0.38 -21.06 -43.62
N ALA A 131 -0.65 -21.12 -44.49
CA ALA A 131 -1.15 -19.97 -45.23
C ALA A 131 -1.99 -18.97 -44.40
N SER A 132 -2.30 -19.27 -43.13
CA SER A 132 -3.18 -18.45 -42.29
C SER A 132 -2.53 -17.16 -41.77
N GLY A 133 -1.20 -17.16 -41.66
CA GLY A 133 -0.43 -16.12 -40.97
C GLY A 133 -0.58 -16.10 -39.44
N LEU A 134 -1.24 -17.11 -38.86
CA LEU A 134 -1.44 -17.27 -37.41
C LEU A 134 -0.36 -18.14 -36.75
N VAL A 135 0.30 -18.98 -37.54
CA VAL A 135 1.30 -19.95 -37.07
C VAL A 135 2.65 -19.59 -37.70
N GLU A 136 3.73 -19.84 -36.97
CA GLU A 136 5.09 -19.74 -37.50
C GLU A 136 5.32 -20.87 -38.52
N PHE A 137 4.85 -22.06 -38.18
CA PHE A 137 4.75 -23.18 -39.09
C PHE A 137 3.76 -24.25 -38.58
N ALA A 138 3.35 -25.14 -39.48
CA ALA A 138 2.62 -26.36 -39.20
C ALA A 138 3.26 -27.50 -40.00
N THR A 139 3.39 -28.67 -39.38
CA THR A 139 4.00 -29.85 -40.00
C THR A 139 3.24 -31.13 -39.65
N PRO A 140 3.40 -32.20 -40.45
CA PRO A 140 2.94 -33.51 -40.06
C PRO A 140 3.67 -33.98 -38.80
N VAL A 141 2.98 -34.80 -38.00
CA VAL A 141 3.61 -35.68 -37.02
C VAL A 141 3.84 -37.03 -37.71
N PHE A 142 4.96 -37.66 -37.43
CA PHE A 142 5.35 -38.95 -38.00
C PHE A 142 5.41 -40.03 -36.91
N GLY A 143 5.26 -41.30 -37.31
CA GLY A 143 5.32 -42.44 -36.40
C GLY A 143 3.94 -42.94 -35.98
N THR A 144 3.78 -43.23 -34.69
CA THR A 144 2.56 -43.78 -34.08
C THR A 144 2.16 -42.93 -32.87
N GLU A 145 1.03 -43.25 -32.24
CA GLU A 145 0.59 -42.62 -30.98
C GLU A 145 1.64 -42.77 -29.86
N GLU A 146 2.36 -43.91 -29.83
CA GLU A 146 3.38 -44.23 -28.81
C GLU A 146 4.76 -43.66 -29.15
N GLU A 147 5.04 -43.37 -30.43
CA GLU A 147 6.34 -42.87 -30.91
C GLU A 147 6.16 -41.70 -31.89
N MET A 148 5.72 -40.56 -31.37
CA MET A 148 5.50 -39.35 -32.17
C MET A 148 6.79 -38.59 -32.45
N THR A 149 7.14 -38.48 -33.73
CA THR A 149 8.25 -37.66 -34.22
C THR A 149 7.71 -36.42 -34.94
N LEU A 150 8.01 -35.22 -34.45
CA LEU A 150 7.72 -33.95 -35.11
C LEU A 150 8.99 -33.40 -35.78
N ILE A 151 8.79 -32.46 -36.69
CA ILE A 151 9.88 -31.71 -37.35
C ILE A 151 9.62 -30.22 -37.18
N THR A 152 10.67 -29.43 -36.99
CA THR A 152 10.57 -27.97 -36.95
C THR A 152 10.78 -27.36 -38.34
N ASP A 153 10.86 -26.02 -38.42
CA ASP A 153 11.26 -25.29 -39.63
C ASP A 153 12.78 -25.22 -39.85
N ALA A 154 13.54 -25.98 -39.04
CA ALA A 154 14.97 -26.15 -39.15
C ALA A 154 15.39 -27.57 -39.57
N PHE A 155 16.64 -27.70 -40.02
CA PHE A 155 17.30 -28.95 -40.35
C PHE A 155 18.78 -28.88 -39.98
N VAL A 156 19.33 -29.98 -39.52
CA VAL A 156 20.71 -30.10 -39.05
C VAL A 156 21.57 -30.70 -40.16
N VAL A 157 22.74 -30.10 -40.38
CA VAL A 157 23.68 -30.51 -41.42
C VAL A 157 25.09 -30.53 -40.88
N ARG A 158 25.77 -31.68 -41.02
CA ARG A 158 27.21 -31.79 -40.75
C ARG A 158 28.00 -31.84 -42.03
N PHE A 159 28.82 -30.83 -42.29
CA PHE A 159 29.69 -30.81 -43.48
C PHE A 159 30.91 -31.71 -43.31
N LEU A 160 31.47 -32.24 -44.39
CA LEU A 160 32.74 -32.99 -44.34
C LEU A 160 33.89 -32.08 -43.91
N ASP A 161 34.80 -32.63 -43.10
CA ASP A 161 35.94 -31.87 -42.56
C ASP A 161 36.92 -31.35 -43.63
N THR A 162 36.81 -31.84 -44.86
CA THR A 162 37.60 -31.37 -46.00
C THR A 162 37.24 -29.94 -46.46
N TYR A 163 36.05 -29.43 -46.13
CA TYR A 163 35.60 -28.09 -46.52
C TYR A 163 35.91 -27.06 -45.44
N SER A 164 36.43 -25.90 -45.81
CA SER A 164 36.65 -24.80 -44.87
C SER A 164 35.34 -24.13 -44.45
N VAL A 165 35.34 -23.49 -43.28
CA VAL A 165 34.17 -22.76 -42.75
C VAL A 165 33.65 -21.72 -43.76
N GLY A 166 34.54 -20.98 -44.43
CA GLY A 166 34.14 -20.01 -45.46
C GLY A 166 33.55 -20.63 -46.72
N GLU A 167 33.98 -21.84 -47.13
CA GLU A 167 33.38 -22.56 -48.26
C GLU A 167 32.00 -23.11 -47.92
N ILE A 168 31.83 -23.58 -46.68
CA ILE A 168 30.57 -24.09 -46.16
C ILE A 168 29.53 -22.99 -46.09
N GLU A 169 29.85 -21.85 -45.48
CA GLU A 169 28.92 -20.73 -45.37
C GLU A 169 28.54 -20.14 -46.74
N ALA A 170 29.49 -20.09 -47.67
CA ALA A 170 29.21 -19.69 -49.05
C ALA A 170 28.26 -20.67 -49.75
N TYR A 171 28.40 -21.98 -49.49
CA TYR A 171 27.49 -23.00 -50.00
C TYR A 171 26.10 -22.88 -49.37
N ILE A 172 26.00 -22.73 -48.05
CA ILE A 172 24.74 -22.52 -47.32
C ILE A 172 23.99 -21.31 -47.89
N ALA A 173 24.69 -20.19 -48.06
CA ALA A 173 24.12 -18.99 -48.67
C ALA A 173 23.71 -19.22 -50.14
N SER A 174 24.45 -20.04 -50.89
CA SER A 174 24.11 -20.37 -52.29
C SER A 174 22.86 -21.23 -52.45
N GLN A 175 22.55 -22.06 -51.45
CA GLN A 175 21.31 -22.84 -51.40
C GLN A 175 20.13 -22.02 -50.87
N GLY A 176 20.35 -20.76 -50.50
CA GLY A 176 19.32 -19.89 -49.94
C GLY A 176 18.86 -20.33 -48.55
N ALA A 177 19.67 -21.09 -47.80
CA ALA A 177 19.36 -21.45 -46.41
C ALA A 177 19.99 -20.43 -45.45
N THR A 178 19.34 -20.22 -44.31
CA THR A 178 19.83 -19.33 -43.25
C THR A 178 20.47 -20.15 -42.15
N ILE A 179 21.64 -19.70 -41.67
CA ILE A 179 22.27 -20.30 -40.48
C ILE A 179 21.49 -19.85 -39.25
N VAL A 180 20.83 -20.80 -38.58
CA VAL A 180 20.15 -20.56 -37.30
C VAL A 180 21.19 -20.50 -36.20
N GLU A 181 22.05 -21.53 -36.15
CA GLU A 181 23.14 -21.64 -35.20
C GLU A 181 24.26 -22.53 -35.75
N ARG A 182 25.45 -22.36 -35.19
CA ARG A 182 26.58 -23.27 -35.42
C ARG A 182 26.72 -24.12 -34.19
N ASP A 183 26.85 -25.41 -34.40
CA ASP A 183 27.12 -26.33 -33.32
C ASP A 183 28.53 -26.07 -32.79
N PHE A 184 28.64 -25.79 -31.50
CA PHE A 184 29.92 -25.46 -30.87
C PHE A 184 30.79 -26.71 -30.64
N LEU A 185 30.17 -27.89 -30.48
CA LEU A 185 30.83 -29.15 -30.17
C LEU A 185 31.30 -29.88 -31.44
N TRP A 186 30.56 -29.73 -32.55
CA TRP A 186 30.94 -30.33 -33.84
C TRP A 186 31.33 -29.24 -34.85
N PRO A 187 32.64 -28.95 -35.01
CA PRO A 187 33.11 -27.95 -35.94
C PRO A 187 32.59 -28.27 -37.34
N LYS A 188 31.77 -27.38 -37.91
CA LYS A 188 31.09 -27.51 -39.22
C LYS A 188 29.79 -28.33 -39.22
N CYS A 189 29.19 -28.55 -38.07
CA CYS A 189 27.76 -28.83 -37.96
C CYS A 189 26.99 -27.50 -37.86
N TYR A 190 25.88 -27.41 -38.56
CA TYR A 190 25.03 -26.24 -38.60
C TYR A 190 23.60 -26.68 -38.45
N ARG A 191 22.84 -25.95 -37.64
CA ARG A 191 21.40 -25.96 -37.74
C ARG A 191 21.00 -24.83 -38.66
N LEU A 192 20.35 -25.21 -39.74
CA LEU A 192 19.96 -24.35 -40.84
C LEU A 192 18.44 -24.27 -40.87
N SER A 193 17.91 -23.18 -41.40
CA SER A 193 16.49 -23.05 -41.66
C SER A 193 16.28 -22.72 -43.14
N PHE A 194 15.27 -23.32 -43.74
CA PHE A 194 14.98 -23.13 -45.16
C PHE A 194 14.38 -21.74 -45.39
N THR A 195 14.59 -21.11 -46.54
CA THR A 195 13.85 -19.90 -46.91
C THR A 195 12.82 -20.21 -47.98
N SER A 196 11.90 -19.29 -48.24
CA SER A 196 10.96 -19.36 -49.36
C SER A 196 11.66 -19.48 -50.74
N GLN A 197 12.97 -19.22 -50.80
CA GLN A 197 13.79 -19.30 -52.01
C GLN A 197 14.57 -20.61 -52.11
N SER A 198 14.77 -21.34 -51.01
CA SER A 198 15.61 -22.55 -51.00
C SER A 198 14.84 -23.81 -51.39
N GLY A 199 13.59 -23.98 -50.94
CA GLY A 199 12.79 -25.19 -51.19
C GLY A 199 11.37 -25.07 -50.63
N THR A 200 10.57 -26.14 -50.68
CA THR A 200 9.18 -26.11 -50.16
C THR A 200 9.05 -26.51 -48.69
N ASN A 201 9.99 -27.31 -48.16
CA ASN A 201 10.06 -27.69 -46.74
C ASN A 201 11.48 -28.10 -46.30
N VAL A 202 11.65 -28.37 -45.01
CA VAL A 202 12.92 -28.77 -44.39
C VAL A 202 13.43 -30.15 -44.81
N LEU A 203 12.53 -31.10 -45.15
CA LEU A 203 12.90 -32.45 -45.58
C LEU A 203 13.56 -32.40 -46.96
N GLU A 204 12.98 -31.65 -47.90
CA GLU A 204 13.56 -31.42 -49.24
C GLU A 204 14.90 -30.70 -49.15
N MET A 205 15.01 -29.74 -48.22
CA MET A 205 16.24 -28.99 -48.03
C MET A 205 17.35 -29.84 -47.41
N ALA A 206 17.04 -30.62 -46.38
CA ALA A 206 17.96 -31.60 -45.83
C ALA A 206 18.43 -32.59 -46.91
N GLY A 207 17.52 -33.09 -47.75
CA GLY A 207 17.85 -33.93 -48.91
C GLY A 207 18.80 -33.25 -49.90
N THR A 208 18.56 -31.98 -50.24
CA THR A 208 19.42 -31.20 -51.14
C THR A 208 20.85 -31.06 -50.58
N PHE A 209 20.97 -30.78 -49.28
CA PHE A 209 22.28 -30.69 -48.62
C PHE A 209 22.96 -32.06 -48.56
N TYR A 210 22.22 -33.16 -48.33
CA TYR A 210 22.75 -34.52 -48.38
C TYR A 210 23.29 -34.89 -49.77
N GLU A 211 22.50 -34.66 -50.82
CA GLU A 211 22.84 -34.99 -52.21
C GLU A 211 24.01 -34.15 -52.77
N SER A 212 24.35 -33.05 -52.12
CA SER A 212 25.52 -32.23 -52.48
C SER A 212 26.84 -32.99 -52.42
N GLY A 213 26.91 -34.07 -51.62
CA GLY A 213 28.14 -34.79 -51.30
C GLY A 213 29.14 -33.97 -50.48
N MET A 214 28.72 -32.79 -49.97
CA MET A 214 29.54 -31.95 -49.10
C MET A 214 29.36 -32.26 -47.62
N VAL A 215 28.38 -33.10 -47.28
CA VAL A 215 27.93 -33.33 -45.91
C VAL A 215 28.05 -34.81 -45.54
N ILE A 216 28.29 -35.06 -44.26
CA ILE A 216 28.27 -36.38 -43.63
C ILE A 216 26.82 -36.82 -43.44
N PHE A 217 25.96 -35.90 -42.99
CA PHE A 217 24.52 -36.10 -42.91
C PHE A 217 23.79 -34.76 -43.02
N ALA A 218 22.52 -34.83 -43.39
CA ALA A 218 21.59 -33.71 -43.35
C ALA A 218 20.17 -34.26 -43.07
N HIS A 219 19.59 -33.89 -41.95
CA HIS A 219 18.25 -34.33 -41.54
C HIS A 219 17.44 -33.17 -40.95
N PRO A 220 16.10 -33.21 -40.97
CA PRO A 220 15.27 -32.25 -40.25
C PRO A 220 15.61 -32.20 -38.76
N ASP A 221 15.34 -31.07 -38.13
CA ASP A 221 15.40 -30.93 -36.69
C ASP A 221 14.18 -31.66 -36.08
N PHE A 222 14.42 -32.92 -35.71
CA PHE A 222 13.42 -33.80 -35.15
C PHE A 222 13.19 -33.46 -33.67
N ILE A 223 11.92 -33.49 -33.26
CA ILE A 223 11.51 -33.47 -31.87
C ILE A 223 10.77 -34.78 -31.64
N THR A 224 11.04 -35.46 -30.53
CA THR A 224 10.23 -36.59 -30.09
C THR A 224 9.31 -36.08 -28.98
N VAL A 225 8.00 -36.29 -29.10
CA VAL A 225 7.08 -35.95 -27.99
C VAL A 225 7.12 -37.08 -26.98
N THR A 226 7.65 -36.77 -25.80
CA THR A 226 7.46 -37.53 -24.58
C THR A 226 6.78 -36.57 -23.56
N GLU A 227 5.70 -37.00 -22.91
CA GLU A 227 4.86 -36.15 -22.04
C GLU A 227 5.66 -35.50 -20.86
N PRO A 228 5.46 -34.19 -20.52
CA PRO A 228 6.02 -33.56 -19.30
C PRO A 228 4.97 -32.82 -18.42
N PRO A 229 5.29 -32.30 -17.20
CA PRO A 229 6.57 -32.33 -16.47
C PRO A 229 6.46 -32.88 -15.03
N TRP A 230 7.50 -33.62 -14.62
CA TRP A 230 7.77 -34.31 -13.35
C TRP A 230 7.56 -35.82 -13.43
N GLN A 231 8.53 -36.55 -13.97
CA GLN A 231 8.79 -37.92 -13.50
C GLN A 231 10.20 -38.36 -13.95
N PRO A 232 10.81 -39.30 -13.20
CA PRO A 232 12.19 -39.76 -13.36
C PRO A 232 12.44 -40.35 -14.75
N LEU A 233 13.72 -40.40 -15.13
CA LEU A 233 14.20 -41.29 -16.20
C LEU A 233 13.58 -42.68 -16.01
N MET A 234 12.67 -43.08 -16.90
CA MET A 234 12.03 -44.40 -16.91
C MET A 234 12.71 -45.27 -17.98
N GLU A 235 12.90 -46.53 -17.60
CA GLU A 235 13.12 -47.78 -18.36
C GLU A 235 13.36 -47.76 -19.90
N GLU A 236 12.64 -46.94 -20.65
CA GLU A 236 12.55 -46.93 -22.11
C GLU A 236 13.72 -46.15 -22.76
N ASP A 237 14.26 -45.14 -22.04
CA ASP A 237 15.44 -44.37 -22.44
C ASP A 237 16.74 -45.19 -22.39
N PHE A 238 16.72 -46.36 -21.74
CA PHE A 238 17.84 -47.30 -21.70
C PHE A 238 17.83 -48.31 -22.87
N GLU A 239 16.72 -48.46 -23.61
CA GLU A 239 16.59 -49.50 -24.64
C GLU A 239 16.99 -49.05 -26.06
N THR A 240 17.03 -47.74 -26.37
CA THR A 240 17.26 -47.25 -27.76
C THR A 240 18.57 -46.49 -27.98
N GLU A 241 19.17 -45.90 -26.94
CA GLU A 241 20.41 -45.10 -27.03
C GLU A 241 21.54 -45.58 -26.11
N PHE A 242 21.77 -46.89 -26.02
CA PHE A 242 23.12 -47.35 -25.67
C PHE A 242 24.06 -46.94 -26.81
N PRO A 243 25.11 -46.11 -26.58
CA PRO A 243 26.10 -45.86 -27.61
C PRO A 243 26.67 -47.21 -28.04
N GLN A 244 26.64 -47.51 -29.34
CA GLN A 244 27.33 -48.70 -29.90
C GLN A 244 28.84 -48.66 -29.67
N ASP A 245 29.35 -47.60 -29.05
CA ASP A 245 30.74 -47.33 -28.76
C ASP A 245 31.11 -47.50 -27.28
N VAL A 246 30.33 -48.25 -26.50
CA VAL A 246 30.90 -48.91 -25.31
C VAL A 246 31.89 -49.96 -25.79
N VAL A 247 33.18 -49.63 -25.76
CA VAL A 247 34.24 -50.63 -25.89
C VAL A 247 34.23 -51.49 -24.63
N VAL A 248 33.45 -52.57 -24.66
CA VAL A 248 33.60 -53.68 -23.73
C VAL A 248 34.97 -54.29 -23.99
N TYR A 249 35.85 -54.29 -23.00
CA TYR A 249 37.00 -55.19 -23.00
C TYR A 249 36.48 -56.62 -22.77
N ASP A 250 35.99 -57.27 -23.82
CA ASP A 250 35.83 -58.73 -23.86
C ASP A 250 37.11 -59.32 -24.43
N ASP A 251 37.94 -59.87 -23.55
CA ASP A 251 39.05 -60.71 -23.98
C ASP A 251 39.17 -61.94 -23.07
N ASN A 252 38.10 -62.74 -22.94
CA ASN A 252 38.27 -64.20 -22.75
C ASN A 252 36.99 -65.05 -22.93
N PRO A 253 36.94 -65.97 -23.93
CA PRO A 253 35.97 -67.04 -23.98
C PRO A 253 36.60 -68.35 -23.47
N ALA A 254 36.33 -68.70 -22.21
CA ALA A 254 36.04 -70.06 -21.74
C ALA A 254 35.76 -70.03 -20.22
N ASP A 255 34.47 -70.13 -19.88
CA ASP A 255 33.83 -70.54 -18.61
C ASP A 255 33.82 -69.65 -17.33
N GLY A 256 34.50 -68.51 -17.25
CA GLY A 256 34.35 -67.53 -16.14
C GLY A 256 33.40 -66.36 -16.44
N GLN A 257 32.07 -66.56 -16.34
CA GLN A 257 31.05 -65.62 -16.85
C GLN A 257 30.77 -64.44 -15.90
N TYR A 258 31.01 -63.21 -16.36
CA TYR A 258 30.38 -61.98 -15.84
C TYR A 258 29.12 -61.70 -16.68
N TYR A 259 27.98 -61.43 -16.04
CA TYR A 259 26.70 -61.19 -16.72
C TYR A 259 26.31 -59.71 -16.65
N TRP A 260 26.16 -59.07 -17.82
CA TRP A 260 25.54 -57.76 -17.96
C TRP A 260 24.24 -57.91 -18.75
N GLY A 261 23.09 -57.56 -18.15
CA GLY A 261 21.76 -57.61 -18.78
C GLY A 261 20.60 -57.97 -17.83
N ARG A 262 19.34 -57.83 -18.29
CA ARG A 262 18.11 -58.21 -17.56
C ARG A 262 18.23 -59.65 -17.02
N VAL A 263 18.13 -59.84 -15.70
CA VAL A 263 18.20 -61.17 -15.08
C VAL A 263 16.84 -61.87 -15.23
N SER A 264 16.77 -62.89 -16.09
CA SER A 264 15.59 -63.77 -16.16
C SER A 264 15.63 -64.82 -15.04
N SER A 265 14.47 -65.14 -14.46
CA SER A 265 14.27 -65.94 -13.24
C SER A 265 14.73 -67.40 -13.27
N VAL A 266 15.48 -67.83 -14.28
CA VAL A 266 15.72 -69.25 -14.59
C VAL A 266 17.14 -69.74 -14.25
N ASP A 267 18.11 -68.84 -13.98
CA ASP A 267 19.54 -69.21 -13.92
C ASP A 267 20.29 -68.97 -12.57
N TYR A 268 19.65 -68.61 -11.45
CA TYR A 268 20.34 -68.48 -10.13
C TYR A 268 19.57 -69.11 -8.94
N PRO A 269 20.25 -69.53 -7.83
CA PRO A 269 19.70 -70.40 -6.80
C PRO A 269 18.74 -69.68 -5.82
N SER A 270 17.48 -69.63 -6.21
CA SER A 270 16.26 -69.90 -5.41
C SER A 270 16.17 -69.51 -3.91
N LEU A 271 16.71 -68.39 -3.43
CA LEU A 271 16.54 -67.98 -2.01
C LEU A 271 16.02 -66.56 -1.74
N ILE A 272 15.52 -65.85 -2.75
CA ILE A 272 14.81 -64.57 -2.57
C ILE A 272 13.42 -64.70 -3.20
N ASP A 273 12.38 -64.77 -2.35
CA ASP A 273 11.01 -65.16 -2.73
C ASP A 273 10.16 -64.02 -3.33
N ASP A 274 10.71 -62.83 -3.59
CA ASP A 274 9.98 -61.70 -4.18
C ASP A 274 10.68 -61.15 -5.44
N TYR A 275 10.56 -61.88 -6.55
CA TYR A 275 10.88 -61.37 -7.88
C TYR A 275 9.64 -60.73 -8.50
N THR A 276 9.75 -59.47 -8.96
CA THR A 276 8.85 -58.89 -9.96
C THR A 276 9.61 -58.84 -11.29
N GLU A 277 9.07 -59.51 -12.30
CA GLU A 277 9.55 -59.50 -13.67
C GLU A 277 9.56 -58.04 -14.17
N GLY A 278 10.73 -57.50 -14.58
CA GLY A 278 10.90 -56.09 -15.00
C GLY A 278 11.80 -55.20 -14.12
N SER A 279 12.48 -55.72 -13.08
CA SER A 279 13.43 -54.92 -12.28
C SER A 279 14.84 -54.89 -12.91
N TYR A 280 15.42 -53.69 -13.12
CA TYR A 280 16.76 -53.46 -13.69
C TYR A 280 17.84 -53.53 -12.60
N LYS A 281 18.21 -54.74 -12.20
CA LYS A 281 19.34 -54.96 -11.30
C LYS A 281 20.59 -55.34 -12.10
N CYS A 282 21.67 -54.58 -11.98
CA CYS A 282 22.99 -54.98 -12.49
C CYS A 282 23.68 -55.83 -11.43
N TRP A 283 24.03 -57.09 -11.73
CA TRP A 283 24.75 -57.96 -10.81
C TRP A 283 26.25 -57.96 -11.11
N VAL A 284 27.04 -57.49 -10.15
CA VAL A 284 28.50 -57.54 -10.23
C VAL A 284 28.98 -58.60 -9.25
N ALA A 285 29.53 -59.70 -9.78
CA ALA A 285 30.05 -60.79 -8.98
C ALA A 285 31.50 -61.08 -9.34
N ALA A 286 32.31 -61.35 -8.32
CA ALA A 286 33.62 -61.93 -8.51
C ALA A 286 33.52 -63.45 -8.31
N SER A 287 33.64 -64.20 -9.39
CA SER A 287 33.87 -65.64 -9.34
C SER A 287 35.36 -65.87 -9.14
N HIS A 288 35.77 -66.69 -8.17
CA HIS A 288 37.18 -67.02 -7.95
C HIS A 288 37.61 -68.11 -8.96
N ASP A 289 37.88 -67.74 -10.22
CA ASP A 289 38.47 -68.66 -11.21
C ASP A 289 40.00 -68.48 -11.26
N PRO A 290 40.80 -69.40 -10.67
CA PRO A 290 42.26 -69.31 -10.67
C PRO A 290 42.91 -69.42 -12.06
N ALA A 291 42.14 -69.61 -13.15
CA ALA A 291 42.61 -69.61 -14.53
C ALA A 291 42.46 -68.27 -15.28
N SER A 292 41.80 -67.26 -14.70
CA SER A 292 41.57 -65.95 -15.35
C SER A 292 42.52 -64.86 -14.80
N PRO A 293 43.36 -64.22 -15.63
CA PRO A 293 44.19 -63.11 -15.20
C PRO A 293 43.38 -61.80 -15.10
N ASP A 294 43.57 -61.08 -14.00
CA ASP A 294 43.11 -59.70 -13.82
C ASP A 294 43.82 -58.76 -14.82
N ARG A 295 43.10 -57.79 -15.39
CA ARG A 295 43.67 -56.77 -16.29
C ARG A 295 43.19 -55.39 -15.85
N SER A 296 44.05 -54.63 -15.18
CA SER A 296 43.86 -53.19 -15.09
C SER A 296 43.94 -52.54 -16.48
N PRO A 297 43.24 -51.41 -16.73
CA PRO A 297 43.49 -50.56 -17.88
C PRO A 297 44.93 -50.01 -17.85
N GLY A 298 45.90 -50.76 -18.36
CA GLY A 298 47.32 -50.41 -18.37
C GLY A 298 48.31 -51.58 -18.25
N ASP A 299 47.87 -52.78 -17.91
CA ASP A 299 48.79 -53.90 -17.65
C ASP A 299 49.32 -54.61 -18.90
N VAL A 300 50.62 -54.86 -18.91
CA VAL A 300 51.30 -55.72 -19.89
C VAL A 300 51.38 -57.13 -19.34
N ALA A 301 50.70 -58.05 -20.04
CA ALA A 301 50.49 -59.46 -19.70
C ALA A 301 51.74 -60.19 -19.17
N ASP A 302 51.74 -60.55 -17.88
CA ASP A 302 52.26 -61.82 -17.34
C ASP A 302 52.21 -61.80 -15.79
N GLU A 303 51.02 -61.98 -15.19
CA GLU A 303 50.92 -62.40 -13.79
C GLU A 303 50.04 -63.67 -13.71
N THR A 304 50.59 -64.71 -13.08
CA THR A 304 49.92 -66.00 -12.87
C THR A 304 49.66 -66.14 -11.38
N TYR A 305 48.37 -66.35 -11.03
CA TYR A 305 47.73 -66.24 -9.71
C TYR A 305 47.28 -64.82 -9.34
N ALA A 306 45.97 -64.56 -9.44
CA ALA A 306 45.33 -63.38 -8.85
C ALA A 306 44.35 -63.83 -7.73
N PRO A 307 44.71 -63.73 -6.44
CA PRO A 307 43.74 -63.32 -5.44
C PRO A 307 43.28 -61.89 -5.79
N ASN A 308 41.99 -61.58 -5.59
CA ASN A 308 41.31 -60.31 -5.92
C ASN A 308 40.83 -60.22 -7.39
N MET A 309 39.72 -60.87 -7.71
CA MET A 309 39.02 -60.57 -8.98
C MET A 309 38.17 -59.33 -8.77
N ASP A 310 38.68 -58.20 -9.24
CA ASP A 310 37.99 -56.91 -9.16
C ASP A 310 37.10 -56.71 -10.38
N ALA A 311 35.85 -56.32 -10.16
CA ALA A 311 34.92 -56.06 -11.26
C ALA A 311 34.67 -54.55 -11.41
N TRP A 312 34.87 -54.03 -12.61
CA TRP A 312 34.81 -52.59 -12.91
C TRP A 312 33.58 -52.21 -13.74
N MET A 313 33.01 -51.05 -13.45
CA MET A 313 31.95 -50.42 -14.22
C MET A 313 32.33 -48.96 -14.49
N ILE A 314 32.57 -48.59 -15.75
CA ILE A 314 33.03 -47.25 -16.15
C ILE A 314 31.90 -46.53 -16.92
N PHE A 315 31.71 -45.23 -16.68
CA PHE A 315 30.72 -44.39 -17.37
C PHE A 315 31.23 -42.95 -17.55
N GLY A 316 30.83 -42.29 -18.65
CA GLY A 316 31.41 -41.03 -19.15
C GLY A 316 32.05 -41.19 -20.54
N PRO A 317 32.61 -40.11 -21.14
CA PRO A 317 32.84 -38.81 -20.52
C PRO A 317 31.58 -37.94 -20.43
N TYR A 318 31.51 -37.14 -19.37
CA TYR A 318 30.53 -36.06 -19.19
C TYR A 318 31.25 -34.70 -19.23
N ASP A 319 30.64 -33.72 -19.90
CA ASP A 319 31.09 -32.33 -19.85
C ASP A 319 30.49 -31.67 -18.60
N LEU A 320 31.35 -31.37 -17.62
CA LEU A 320 30.96 -30.71 -16.37
C LEU A 320 31.48 -29.26 -16.31
N SER A 321 32.06 -28.73 -17.39
CA SER A 321 32.69 -27.40 -17.42
C SER A 321 31.73 -26.24 -17.15
N GLY A 322 30.43 -26.44 -17.40
CA GLY A 322 29.34 -25.51 -17.11
C GLY A 322 28.49 -25.88 -15.88
N SER A 323 28.87 -26.93 -15.14
CA SER A 323 28.09 -27.46 -14.03
C SER A 323 28.48 -26.79 -12.70
N TYR A 324 27.51 -26.17 -12.04
CA TYR A 324 27.62 -25.55 -10.71
C TYR A 324 27.71 -26.57 -9.58
N TRP A 325 27.05 -27.70 -9.75
CA TRP A 325 27.10 -28.84 -8.82
C TRP A 325 26.86 -30.11 -9.60
N SER A 326 27.46 -31.19 -9.12
CA SER A 326 27.17 -32.53 -9.60
C SER A 326 27.01 -33.53 -8.46
N GLN A 327 26.05 -34.44 -8.61
CA GLN A 327 25.81 -35.54 -7.69
C GLN A 327 25.61 -36.82 -8.47
N LEU A 328 26.47 -37.80 -8.22
CA LEU A 328 26.26 -39.16 -8.65
C LEU A 328 25.55 -39.95 -7.54
N LYS A 329 24.37 -40.48 -7.83
CA LYS A 329 23.59 -41.32 -6.93
C LYS A 329 23.53 -42.73 -7.48
N PHE A 330 23.60 -43.75 -6.62
CA PHE A 330 23.21 -45.10 -6.98
C PHE A 330 22.69 -45.88 -5.77
N ILE A 331 21.81 -46.83 -6.03
CA ILE A 331 21.29 -47.78 -5.04
C ILE A 331 22.07 -49.08 -5.21
N TYR A 332 22.33 -49.80 -4.13
CA TYR A 332 22.87 -51.14 -4.24
C TYR A 332 22.33 -52.10 -3.18
N GLU A 333 22.30 -53.38 -3.49
CA GLU A 333 21.84 -54.47 -2.63
C GLU A 333 22.92 -55.56 -2.59
N ILE A 334 23.26 -56.02 -1.39
CA ILE A 334 24.29 -57.06 -1.19
C ILE A 334 23.58 -58.38 -0.95
N ASP A 335 23.93 -59.41 -1.72
CA ASP A 335 23.47 -60.79 -1.46
C ASP A 335 24.57 -61.57 -0.71
N ALA A 336 24.42 -61.67 0.61
CA ALA A 336 25.35 -62.40 1.47
C ALA A 336 24.61 -63.07 2.65
N PRO A 337 24.34 -64.38 2.62
CA PRO A 337 23.69 -65.07 3.73
C PRO A 337 24.58 -65.07 4.99
N PRO A 338 24.00 -64.99 6.20
CA PRO A 338 24.76 -64.90 7.44
C PRO A 338 25.45 -66.23 7.78
N ILE A 339 26.66 -66.18 8.32
CA ILE A 339 27.36 -67.38 8.81
C ILE A 339 26.81 -67.74 10.19
N ILE A 340 26.13 -68.88 10.29
CA ILE A 340 25.62 -69.41 11.56
C ILE A 340 26.73 -70.18 12.26
N THR A 341 27.37 -69.58 13.26
CA THR A 341 28.24 -70.29 14.21
C THR A 341 27.59 -70.30 15.59
N GLY A 342 26.74 -71.30 15.85
CA GLY A 342 25.97 -71.40 17.11
C GLY A 342 24.78 -70.43 17.18
N GLU A 343 24.47 -69.88 18.36
CA GLU A 343 23.30 -69.00 18.61
C GLU A 343 23.52 -67.52 18.22
N ARG A 344 24.61 -67.18 17.53
CA ARG A 344 24.97 -65.79 17.21
C ARG A 344 25.10 -65.60 15.70
N TRP A 345 24.35 -64.62 15.18
CA TRP A 345 24.46 -64.14 13.81
C TRP A 345 25.74 -63.31 13.70
N ILE A 346 26.65 -63.71 12.82
CA ILE A 346 27.87 -62.96 12.50
C ILE A 346 27.78 -62.56 11.03
N TYR A 347 27.81 -61.25 10.76
CA TYR A 347 27.94 -60.67 9.43
C TYR A 347 29.40 -60.29 9.22
N PRO A 348 30.25 -61.15 8.62
CA PRO A 348 31.62 -60.76 8.29
C PRO A 348 31.62 -59.67 7.19
N GLU A 349 32.65 -58.81 7.18
CA GLU A 349 32.95 -57.96 6.02
C GLU A 349 33.31 -58.87 4.84
N LYS A 350 32.63 -58.74 3.69
CA LYS A 350 32.75 -59.69 2.55
C LYS A 350 33.21 -59.07 1.23
N GLY A 351 33.55 -57.78 1.22
CA GLY A 351 34.06 -57.07 0.03
C GLY A 351 34.12 -55.55 0.21
N LYS A 352 34.73 -54.86 -0.76
CA LYS A 352 34.82 -53.40 -0.82
C LYS A 352 34.29 -52.89 -2.17
N LEU A 353 33.60 -51.75 -2.18
CA LEU A 353 33.25 -51.03 -3.40
C LEU A 353 34.09 -49.75 -3.48
N ASN A 354 35.01 -49.70 -4.43
CA ASN A 354 35.78 -48.51 -4.78
C ASN A 354 35.01 -47.70 -5.82
N PHE A 355 35.07 -46.38 -5.71
CA PHE A 355 34.64 -45.45 -6.75
C PHE A 355 35.88 -44.74 -7.29
N HIS A 356 35.96 -44.56 -8.60
CA HIS A 356 37.07 -43.94 -9.29
C HIS A 356 36.61 -42.83 -10.22
N VAL A 357 37.53 -41.92 -10.50
CA VAL A 357 37.29 -40.77 -11.39
C VAL A 357 38.51 -40.56 -12.28
N SER A 358 38.27 -40.09 -13.49
CA SER A 358 39.29 -39.72 -14.46
C SER A 358 38.86 -38.47 -15.22
N VAL A 359 39.78 -37.55 -15.52
CA VAL A 359 39.54 -36.36 -16.36
C VAL A 359 40.22 -36.47 -17.73
N ASP A 360 40.84 -37.61 -18.02
CA ASP A 360 41.51 -37.92 -19.28
C ASP A 360 41.16 -39.32 -19.83
N GLY A 361 40.30 -40.07 -19.11
CA GLY A 361 39.90 -41.45 -19.40
C GLY A 361 41.01 -42.49 -19.24
N GLN A 362 42.21 -42.10 -18.80
CA GLN A 362 43.41 -42.93 -18.75
C GLN A 362 43.97 -43.04 -17.33
N THR A 363 43.96 -41.95 -16.60
CA THR A 363 44.47 -41.84 -15.23
C THR A 363 43.29 -41.91 -14.28
N TRP A 364 43.18 -43.03 -13.55
CA TRP A 364 42.09 -43.30 -12.63
C TRP A 364 42.54 -43.10 -11.19
N THR A 365 41.78 -42.33 -10.43
CA THR A 365 42.02 -42.08 -9.01
C THR A 365 40.85 -42.64 -8.20
N VAL A 366 41.13 -43.43 -7.16
CA VAL A 366 40.10 -43.91 -6.22
C VAL A 366 39.60 -42.72 -5.41
N SER A 367 38.32 -42.39 -5.53
CA SER A 367 37.62 -41.31 -4.83
C SER A 367 37.05 -41.78 -3.49
N SER A 368 36.49 -42.99 -3.42
CA SER A 368 35.98 -43.52 -2.16
C SER A 368 36.02 -45.05 -2.13
N THR A 369 36.10 -45.62 -0.93
CA THR A 369 36.03 -47.07 -0.71
C THR A 369 34.98 -47.34 0.36
N ARG A 370 33.98 -48.15 0.03
CA ARG A 370 32.93 -48.56 0.96
C ARG A 370 33.07 -50.05 1.30
N SER A 371 33.25 -50.37 2.58
CA SER A 371 33.15 -51.75 3.07
C SER A 371 31.70 -52.23 3.00
N LEU A 372 31.51 -53.46 2.54
CA LEU A 372 30.19 -54.05 2.32
C LEU A 372 29.90 -55.08 3.43
N SER A 373 28.80 -54.86 4.18
CA SER A 373 28.33 -55.74 5.25
C SER A 373 26.80 -55.70 5.38
N GLY A 374 26.15 -56.85 5.62
CA GLY A 374 24.69 -56.95 5.85
C GLY A 374 23.86 -57.39 4.62
N ILE A 375 22.53 -57.47 4.77
CA ILE A 375 21.54 -57.90 3.74
C ILE A 375 20.48 -56.81 3.54
N GLU A 376 20.89 -55.55 3.40
CA GLU A 376 19.96 -54.42 3.25
C GLU A 376 20.17 -53.70 1.92
N ARG A 377 19.07 -53.22 1.33
CA ARG A 377 19.08 -52.31 0.17
C ARG A 377 19.62 -50.96 0.65
N ASN A 378 20.83 -50.62 0.24
CA ASN A 378 21.55 -49.44 0.68
C ASN A 378 21.53 -48.39 -0.43
N ARG A 379 21.38 -47.10 -0.07
CA ARG A 379 21.62 -45.99 -0.99
C ARG A 379 23.06 -45.50 -0.82
N TYR A 380 23.70 -45.12 -1.92
CA TYR A 380 24.98 -44.43 -1.88
C TYR A 380 24.90 -43.16 -2.73
N TYR A 381 25.40 -42.09 -2.14
CA TYR A 381 25.42 -40.78 -2.76
C TYR A 381 26.88 -40.35 -2.81
N ILE A 382 27.37 -40.08 -4.01
CA ILE A 382 28.66 -39.48 -4.25
C ILE A 382 28.39 -38.06 -4.72
N ARG A 383 28.64 -37.11 -3.85
CA ARG A 383 28.45 -35.69 -4.13
C ARG A 383 29.79 -35.07 -4.48
N GLN A 384 29.75 -33.88 -5.06
CA GLN A 384 30.94 -33.08 -5.37
C GLN A 384 31.91 -32.95 -4.18
N GLU A 385 31.37 -32.96 -2.95
CA GLU A 385 32.06 -33.11 -1.68
C GLU A 385 33.05 -34.29 -1.54
N PHE A 386 32.99 -35.30 -2.42
CA PHE A 386 33.89 -36.46 -2.45
C PHE A 386 34.83 -36.49 -3.67
N PHE A 387 34.60 -35.64 -4.68
CA PHE A 387 35.67 -35.26 -5.61
C PHE A 387 36.69 -34.34 -4.90
N ARG A 388 36.25 -33.67 -3.82
CA ARG A 388 36.96 -32.75 -2.90
C ARG A 388 38.29 -33.28 -2.31
N ASP A 389 38.37 -34.57 -1.98
CA ASP A 389 39.53 -35.19 -1.28
C ASP A 389 40.44 -36.03 -2.21
N MET A 390 40.22 -35.97 -3.53
CA MET A 390 40.95 -36.81 -4.48
C MET A 390 42.38 -36.31 -4.69
N PHE A 391 43.32 -36.82 -3.89
CA PHE A 391 44.77 -36.59 -4.05
C PHE A 391 45.20 -36.81 -5.51
N GLY A 392 45.35 -35.73 -6.28
CA GLY A 392 45.98 -35.73 -7.61
C GLY A 392 45.13 -35.30 -8.81
N LEU A 393 43.82 -35.07 -8.66
CA LEU A 393 42.96 -34.54 -9.73
C LEU A 393 42.62 -33.07 -9.45
N VAL A 394 43.09 -32.16 -10.30
CA VAL A 394 42.81 -30.71 -10.18
C VAL A 394 41.63 -30.39 -11.11
N ASN A 395 40.57 -29.77 -10.57
CA ASN A 395 39.41 -29.21 -11.26
C ASN A 395 38.63 -30.15 -12.20
N ILE A 396 37.73 -30.96 -11.61
CA ILE A 396 36.68 -31.66 -12.35
C ILE A 396 35.66 -30.68 -12.97
N ASP A 397 35.47 -29.51 -12.34
CA ASP A 397 34.53 -28.47 -12.75
C ASP A 397 35.03 -27.60 -13.93
N GLU A 398 36.31 -27.73 -14.32
CA GLU A 398 36.87 -27.13 -15.55
C GLU A 398 37.18 -28.20 -16.61
N ALA A 399 36.89 -29.47 -16.30
CA ALA A 399 37.16 -30.57 -17.21
C ALA A 399 36.01 -30.70 -18.22
N ASP A 400 36.32 -30.45 -19.48
CA ASP A 400 35.42 -30.68 -20.61
C ASP A 400 34.97 -32.15 -20.73
N GLN A 401 35.69 -33.07 -20.06
CA GLN A 401 35.44 -34.51 -20.07
C GLN A 401 35.81 -35.18 -18.73
N VAL A 402 34.81 -35.80 -18.09
CA VAL A 402 34.93 -36.50 -16.81
C VAL A 402 34.36 -37.91 -16.91
N TRP A 403 35.13 -38.90 -16.48
CA TRP A 403 34.72 -40.30 -16.39
C TRP A 403 34.66 -40.76 -14.94
N PHE A 404 33.78 -41.71 -14.68
CA PHE A 404 33.57 -42.33 -13.38
C PHE A 404 33.71 -43.85 -13.49
N ALA A 405 34.14 -44.52 -12.43
CA ALA A 405 34.08 -45.98 -12.35
C ALA A 405 33.69 -46.50 -10.97
N LEU A 406 33.01 -47.65 -10.91
CA LEU A 406 32.87 -48.45 -9.70
C LEU A 406 33.70 -49.72 -9.82
N GLN A 407 34.46 -50.07 -8.80
CA GLN A 407 35.28 -51.28 -8.71
C GLN A 407 34.84 -52.09 -7.49
N PHE A 408 34.30 -53.28 -7.69
CA PHE A 408 33.97 -54.22 -6.62
C PHE A 408 35.16 -55.15 -6.37
N ILE A 409 35.63 -55.20 -5.12
CA ILE A 409 36.74 -56.02 -4.65
C ILE A 409 36.20 -57.15 -3.79
N SER A 410 36.45 -58.40 -4.22
CA SER A 410 36.04 -59.60 -3.49
C SER A 410 37.11 -60.06 -2.48
N ASP A 411 36.66 -60.20 -1.23
CA ASP A 411 37.34 -60.76 -0.04
C ASP A 411 38.88 -60.62 0.06
N GLU A 412 39.36 -59.70 0.90
CA GLU A 412 40.73 -59.75 1.43
C GLU A 412 40.80 -60.84 2.52
N ASP A 413 40.93 -62.13 2.17
CA ASP A 413 41.46 -63.11 3.14
C ASP A 413 43.00 -63.12 3.07
N PRO A 414 43.72 -62.53 4.05
CA PRO A 414 45.18 -62.49 4.05
C PRO A 414 45.78 -63.85 4.46
N THR A 415 44.97 -64.86 4.80
CA THR A 415 45.45 -66.10 5.44
C THR A 415 45.68 -67.27 4.48
N GLY A 416 45.20 -67.19 3.24
CA GLY A 416 45.51 -68.17 2.19
C GLY A 416 45.02 -69.59 2.48
N ILE A 417 43.98 -69.76 3.29
CA ILE A 417 43.34 -71.07 3.51
C ILE A 417 42.10 -71.13 2.63
N ALA A 418 42.23 -71.78 1.46
CA ALA A 418 41.07 -72.11 0.63
C ALA A 418 40.15 -73.06 1.41
N ASP A 419 38.99 -72.56 1.85
CA ASP A 419 37.95 -73.39 2.45
C ASP A 419 37.14 -74.02 1.31
N GLU A 420 37.52 -75.24 0.91
CA GLU A 420 36.88 -76.02 -0.18
C GLU A 420 35.37 -76.28 0.03
N GLU A 421 34.80 -75.94 1.19
CA GLU A 421 33.37 -76.17 1.50
C GLU A 421 32.48 -74.91 1.48
N HIS A 422 33.03 -73.70 1.25
CA HIS A 422 32.25 -72.45 1.27
C HIS A 422 32.44 -71.57 0.02
N GLU A 423 32.26 -72.15 -1.17
CA GLU A 423 32.12 -71.40 -2.45
C GLU A 423 30.79 -70.60 -2.49
N GLN A 424 30.64 -69.58 -1.64
CA GLN A 424 29.52 -68.65 -1.75
C GLN A 424 29.95 -67.43 -2.57
N LEU A 425 29.40 -67.33 -3.79
CA LEU A 425 29.47 -66.13 -4.62
C LEU A 425 28.98 -64.93 -3.81
N SER A 426 29.87 -63.96 -3.58
CA SER A 426 29.50 -62.67 -2.99
C SER A 426 29.46 -61.64 -4.12
N GLY A 427 28.33 -60.96 -4.28
CA GLY A 427 28.13 -59.98 -5.34
C GLY A 427 27.30 -58.79 -4.86
N VAL A 428 27.39 -57.69 -5.61
CA VAL A 428 26.62 -56.46 -5.37
C VAL A 428 25.68 -56.25 -6.54
N PHE A 429 24.40 -56.07 -6.24
CA PHE A 429 23.44 -55.54 -7.18
C PHE A 429 23.51 -54.03 -7.13
N VAL A 430 23.85 -53.36 -8.23
CA VAL A 430 23.71 -51.91 -8.36
C VAL A 430 22.42 -51.63 -9.13
N ASP A 431 21.64 -50.67 -8.62
CA ASP A 431 20.32 -50.27 -9.07
C ASP A 431 20.28 -48.72 -9.14
N ASP A 432 19.51 -48.15 -10.04
CA ASP A 432 19.22 -46.69 -10.14
C ASP A 432 20.45 -45.76 -10.05
N ILE A 433 21.36 -45.78 -11.04
CA ILE A 433 22.50 -44.86 -11.16
C ILE A 433 22.05 -43.53 -11.81
N ARG A 434 22.31 -42.38 -11.18
CA ARG A 434 21.95 -41.04 -11.67
C ARG A 434 23.09 -40.07 -11.51
N LEU A 435 23.50 -39.40 -12.58
CA LEU A 435 24.34 -38.20 -12.50
C LEU A 435 23.43 -36.97 -12.60
N LEU A 436 23.32 -36.24 -11.51
CA LEU A 436 22.61 -34.97 -11.43
C LEU A 436 23.64 -33.85 -11.64
N VAL A 437 23.32 -32.89 -12.49
CA VAL A 437 24.14 -31.72 -12.79
C VAL A 437 23.26 -30.49 -12.78
N SER A 438 23.79 -29.35 -12.36
CA SER A 438 23.07 -28.09 -12.55
C SER A 438 22.76 -27.86 -14.03
N ASN A 439 21.56 -27.39 -14.34
CA ASN A 439 21.13 -27.03 -15.69
C ASN A 439 22.23 -26.18 -16.37
N THR A 440 22.70 -26.60 -17.53
CA THR A 440 23.97 -26.21 -18.16
C THR A 440 24.03 -24.78 -18.71
N GLU A 441 23.17 -23.87 -18.26
CA GLU A 441 23.20 -22.43 -18.59
C GLU A 441 23.46 -21.59 -17.32
N PRO A 442 24.44 -20.67 -17.33
CA PRO A 442 24.69 -19.83 -16.17
C PRO A 442 23.53 -18.97 -15.71
N ALA A 443 23.27 -18.99 -14.40
CA ALA A 443 22.42 -17.99 -13.78
C ALA A 443 22.94 -16.59 -14.08
N GLN A 444 22.02 -15.66 -14.33
CA GLN A 444 22.38 -14.26 -14.48
C GLN A 444 23.00 -13.74 -13.18
N ALA A 445 24.10 -12.99 -13.31
CA ALA A 445 24.72 -12.33 -12.17
C ALA A 445 23.74 -11.32 -11.54
N ILE A 446 23.71 -11.27 -10.21
CA ILE A 446 22.84 -10.38 -9.44
C ILE A 446 23.44 -8.97 -9.42
N THR A 447 24.75 -8.90 -9.22
CA THR A 447 25.57 -7.69 -9.25
C THR A 447 26.74 -7.89 -10.20
N THR A 448 27.65 -6.93 -10.23
CA THR A 448 28.94 -7.06 -10.93
C THR A 448 29.93 -7.97 -10.20
N ASP A 449 29.61 -8.43 -8.98
CA ASP A 449 30.46 -9.32 -8.19
C ASP A 449 30.51 -10.72 -8.85
N PRO A 450 31.71 -11.28 -9.12
CA PRO A 450 31.90 -12.47 -9.96
C PRO A 450 31.16 -13.74 -9.52
N PHE A 451 30.89 -13.90 -8.21
CA PHE A 451 30.23 -15.07 -7.65
C PHE A 451 28.75 -14.82 -7.32
N SER A 452 28.21 -13.63 -7.61
CA SER A 452 26.82 -13.28 -7.30
C SER A 452 25.80 -14.16 -8.02
N CYS A 453 26.12 -14.68 -9.20
CA CYS A 453 25.29 -15.66 -9.93
C CYS A 453 25.11 -16.99 -9.17
N ARG A 454 26.02 -17.33 -8.25
CA ARG A 454 25.96 -18.56 -7.46
C ARG A 454 25.05 -18.42 -6.24
N GLN A 455 24.67 -17.20 -5.85
CA GLN A 455 23.94 -16.93 -4.62
C GLN A 455 22.44 -17.18 -4.77
N TRP A 456 22.06 -18.47 -4.87
CA TRP A 456 20.67 -18.89 -5.00
C TRP A 456 19.78 -18.36 -3.87
N ALA A 457 20.33 -18.21 -2.66
CA ALA A 457 19.60 -17.66 -1.52
C ALA A 457 19.10 -16.23 -1.74
N LEU A 458 19.76 -15.47 -2.62
CA LEU A 458 19.37 -14.12 -3.02
C LEU A 458 18.46 -14.14 -4.26
N HIS A 459 18.78 -15.00 -5.24
CA HIS A 459 17.97 -15.18 -6.44
C HIS A 459 18.08 -16.62 -6.96
N ASN A 460 17.04 -17.42 -6.75
CA ASN A 460 17.04 -18.84 -7.08
C ASN A 460 16.38 -19.07 -8.44
N VAL A 461 17.20 -19.46 -9.42
CA VAL A 461 16.77 -19.86 -10.76
C VAL A 461 17.01 -21.36 -11.01
N GLY A 462 17.25 -22.14 -9.96
CA GLY A 462 17.58 -23.57 -10.00
C GLY A 462 19.07 -23.87 -10.13
N GLN A 463 19.94 -22.87 -10.02
CA GLN A 463 21.39 -23.01 -10.24
C GLN A 463 22.09 -23.91 -9.22
N SER A 464 21.51 -24.09 -8.04
CA SER A 464 21.98 -24.99 -6.98
C SER A 464 21.28 -26.35 -6.97
N GLY A 465 20.46 -26.65 -8.00
CA GLY A 465 19.71 -27.91 -8.08
C GLY A 465 18.37 -27.88 -7.35
N GLY A 466 18.02 -26.70 -6.84
CA GLY A 466 16.75 -26.39 -6.22
C GLY A 466 15.62 -26.10 -7.19
N GLU A 467 14.46 -25.78 -6.62
CA GLU A 467 13.32 -25.27 -7.37
C GLU A 467 13.38 -23.73 -7.40
N ALA A 468 13.23 -23.15 -8.59
CA ALA A 468 13.32 -21.71 -8.80
C ALA A 468 12.24 -20.94 -8.00
N GLY A 469 12.60 -19.75 -7.50
CA GLY A 469 11.71 -18.87 -6.73
C GLY A 469 11.73 -19.08 -5.20
N TRP A 470 12.37 -20.15 -4.72
CA TRP A 470 12.65 -20.34 -3.29
C TRP A 470 13.97 -19.66 -2.90
N ASP A 471 13.90 -18.36 -2.64
CA ASP A 471 14.97 -17.47 -2.17
C ASP A 471 14.42 -16.47 -1.13
N ILE A 472 15.20 -15.51 -0.65
CA ILE A 472 14.69 -14.51 0.31
C ILE A 472 13.98 -13.32 -0.35
N ASN A 473 13.73 -13.34 -1.67
CA ASN A 473 13.10 -12.25 -2.41
C ASN A 473 13.81 -10.88 -2.25
N ILE A 474 15.15 -10.86 -2.33
CA ILE A 474 15.95 -9.67 -2.00
C ILE A 474 15.97 -8.59 -3.09
N LEU A 475 15.95 -8.97 -4.37
CA LEU A 475 16.11 -8.02 -5.48
C LEU A 475 15.05 -6.91 -5.49
N PRO A 476 13.74 -7.20 -5.43
CA PRO A 476 12.73 -6.15 -5.35
C PRO A 476 12.84 -5.34 -4.04
N ALA A 477 13.45 -5.90 -2.99
CA ALA A 477 13.67 -5.21 -1.72
C ALA A 477 14.76 -4.13 -1.84
N TRP A 478 15.87 -4.42 -2.52
CA TRP A 478 16.88 -3.42 -2.84
C TRP A 478 16.32 -2.32 -3.76
N ASP A 479 15.55 -2.69 -4.78
CA ASP A 479 14.88 -1.73 -5.66
C ASP A 479 13.95 -0.80 -4.86
N LEU A 480 13.21 -1.33 -3.88
CA LEU A 480 12.32 -0.55 -3.04
C LEU A 480 13.08 0.47 -2.19
N ILE A 481 14.19 0.06 -1.54
CA ILE A 481 14.99 0.95 -0.69
C ILE A 481 15.50 2.16 -1.48
N ASP A 482 15.93 1.95 -2.73
CA ASP A 482 16.40 3.03 -3.62
C ASP A 482 15.31 4.06 -3.97
N THR A 483 14.02 3.71 -3.80
CA THR A 483 12.90 4.63 -4.07
C THR A 483 12.46 5.46 -2.86
N ILE A 484 12.87 5.09 -1.64
CA ILE A 484 12.43 5.78 -0.43
C ILE A 484 13.31 7.03 -0.21
N PRO A 485 12.73 8.24 -0.16
CA PRO A 485 13.50 9.47 0.03
C PRO A 485 14.13 9.54 1.42
N ASP A 486 15.27 10.23 1.52
CA ASP A 486 15.95 10.58 2.78
C ASP A 486 16.43 9.40 3.66
N ILE A 487 16.52 8.18 3.12
CA ILE A 487 17.20 7.04 3.78
C ILE A 487 18.72 7.27 3.81
N PRO A 488 19.39 7.11 4.97
CA PRO A 488 20.84 7.12 5.06
C PRO A 488 21.45 5.99 4.22
N ALA A 489 22.57 6.25 3.55
CA ALA A 489 23.32 5.18 2.86
C ALA A 489 23.59 4.02 3.84
N ILE A 490 23.26 2.79 3.44
CA ILE A 490 23.34 1.59 4.27
C ILE A 490 24.73 1.38 4.88
N GLU A 491 25.78 1.79 4.14
CA GLU A 491 27.18 1.66 4.54
C GLU A 491 27.56 2.52 5.77
N ASP A 492 26.73 3.50 6.14
CA ASP A 492 27.02 4.47 7.19
C ASP A 492 26.18 4.30 8.47
N SER A 493 25.07 3.54 8.46
CA SER A 493 24.03 3.64 9.50
C SER A 493 23.91 2.45 10.49
N ILE A 494 24.03 1.19 10.05
CA ILE A 494 23.73 0.02 10.88
C ILE A 494 24.99 -0.79 11.19
N ILE A 495 25.14 -1.24 12.45
CA ILE A 495 26.19 -2.14 12.92
C ILE A 495 25.57 -3.51 13.25
N VAL A 496 26.04 -4.55 12.57
CA VAL A 496 25.68 -5.94 12.83
C VAL A 496 26.86 -6.64 13.51
N ALA A 497 26.67 -7.11 14.74
CA ALA A 497 27.64 -7.92 15.43
C ALA A 497 27.55 -9.38 15.00
N VAL A 498 28.69 -9.94 14.59
CA VAL A 498 28.86 -11.37 14.34
C VAL A 498 29.53 -11.95 15.57
N ILE A 499 28.74 -12.60 16.42
CA ILE A 499 29.19 -13.19 17.68
C ILE A 499 29.48 -14.67 17.40
N ASP A 500 30.75 -14.99 17.17
CA ASP A 500 31.15 -16.27 16.59
C ASP A 500 32.62 -16.62 16.96
N GLU A 501 33.31 -17.45 16.17
CA GLU A 501 34.74 -17.77 16.35
C GLU A 501 35.73 -16.72 15.78
N GLY A 502 35.19 -15.58 15.35
CA GLY A 502 35.92 -14.44 14.82
C GLY A 502 35.68 -14.18 13.34
N VAL A 503 36.04 -12.99 12.86
CA VAL A 503 35.88 -12.57 11.47
C VAL A 503 37.19 -12.02 10.94
N ASP A 504 37.60 -12.43 9.73
CA ASP A 504 38.83 -11.94 9.12
C ASP A 504 38.84 -10.41 9.01
N LEU A 505 39.72 -9.79 9.80
CA LEU A 505 39.80 -8.34 9.95
C LEU A 505 40.35 -7.62 8.72
N ASN A 506 40.83 -8.36 7.71
CA ASN A 506 41.41 -7.81 6.49
C ASN A 506 40.66 -8.24 5.22
N HIS A 507 39.50 -8.88 5.36
CA HIS A 507 38.75 -9.39 4.22
C HIS A 507 38.37 -8.24 3.27
N GLU A 508 38.68 -8.37 1.98
CA GLU A 508 38.48 -7.31 1.00
C GLU A 508 37.01 -6.90 0.87
N ASP A 509 36.13 -7.87 1.05
CA ASP A 509 34.69 -7.72 0.86
C ASP A 509 33.91 -7.24 2.08
N LEU A 510 34.53 -7.11 3.26
CA LEU A 510 33.83 -6.78 4.49
C LEU A 510 34.09 -5.33 4.94
N ASN A 511 33.04 -4.66 5.44
CA ASN A 511 33.14 -3.32 6.03
C ASN A 511 33.14 -3.45 7.56
N LEU A 512 34.31 -3.38 8.19
CA LEU A 512 34.46 -3.71 9.61
C LEU A 512 34.56 -2.48 10.52
N VAL A 513 33.99 -2.61 11.72
CA VAL A 513 34.24 -1.72 12.86
C VAL A 513 35.13 -2.40 13.89
N ALA A 514 35.46 -1.70 14.99
CA ALA A 514 36.25 -2.27 16.07
C ALA A 514 35.55 -3.52 16.65
N GLY A 515 36.28 -4.62 16.75
CA GLY A 515 35.80 -5.88 17.31
C GLY A 515 36.25 -6.13 18.75
N TYR A 516 35.85 -7.30 19.25
CA TYR A 516 36.15 -7.76 20.60
C TYR A 516 36.49 -9.24 20.66
N ASP A 517 37.41 -9.61 21.54
CA ASP A 517 37.76 -11.00 21.82
C ASP A 517 37.38 -11.34 23.26
N ALA A 518 36.21 -11.96 23.45
CA ALA A 518 35.74 -12.39 24.76
C ALA A 518 36.52 -13.60 25.30
N THR A 519 37.33 -14.26 24.46
CA THR A 519 38.20 -15.36 24.88
C THR A 519 39.56 -14.88 25.41
N TYR A 520 39.85 -13.58 25.29
CA TYR A 520 41.12 -13.01 25.73
C TYR A 520 41.22 -12.93 27.26
N ASP A 521 42.13 -13.71 27.84
CA ASP A 521 42.51 -13.55 29.25
C ASP A 521 43.69 -12.58 29.38
N PRO A 522 43.49 -11.34 29.88
CA PRO A 522 44.57 -10.37 30.05
C PRO A 522 45.60 -10.77 31.11
N ASN A 523 45.34 -11.83 31.89
CA ASN A 523 46.26 -12.35 32.88
C ASN A 523 47.17 -13.46 32.34
N ASP A 524 46.87 -14.00 31.16
CA ASP A 524 47.75 -14.92 30.46
C ASP A 524 48.78 -14.13 29.62
N PRO A 525 50.08 -14.17 29.97
CA PRO A 525 51.12 -13.44 29.24
C PRO A 525 51.38 -13.98 27.82
N GLU A 526 50.88 -15.17 27.47
CA GLU A 526 50.95 -15.71 26.11
C GLU A 526 49.68 -15.44 25.29
N ALA A 527 48.60 -14.98 25.91
CA ALA A 527 47.37 -14.62 25.20
C ALA A 527 47.57 -13.34 24.36
N LEU A 528 47.11 -13.41 23.11
CA LEU A 528 47.04 -12.27 22.20
C LEU A 528 45.57 -11.86 22.08
N ASP A 529 45.28 -10.59 22.31
CA ASP A 529 43.97 -10.01 22.03
C ASP A 529 43.79 -9.98 20.51
N SER A 530 42.88 -10.80 19.97
CA SER A 530 42.63 -10.86 18.54
C SER A 530 41.81 -9.69 18.03
N HIS A 531 41.25 -8.88 18.92
CA HIS A 531 40.28 -7.81 18.61
C HIS A 531 39.10 -8.32 17.77
N GLY A 532 38.68 -9.57 17.99
CA GLY A 532 37.60 -10.24 17.24
C GLY A 532 38.05 -11.00 15.99
N GLY A 533 39.36 -11.03 15.69
CA GLY A 533 39.91 -11.79 14.58
C GLY A 533 39.96 -13.32 14.82
N PRO A 534 39.87 -14.13 13.76
CA PRO A 534 39.82 -15.59 13.85
C PRO A 534 41.24 -16.19 13.91
N ASN A 535 41.32 -17.44 14.34
CA ASN A 535 42.50 -18.26 14.06
C ASN A 535 42.42 -18.82 12.62
N PRO A 536 43.53 -19.34 12.05
CA PRO A 536 43.53 -19.84 10.67
C PRO A 536 42.55 -20.99 10.36
N TRP A 537 41.97 -21.65 11.36
CA TRP A 537 40.99 -22.73 11.18
C TRP A 537 39.56 -22.33 11.52
N ASP A 538 39.34 -21.09 11.94
CA ASP A 538 38.08 -20.58 12.52
C ASP A 538 37.33 -19.73 11.48
N GLY A 539 37.02 -20.34 10.32
CA GLY A 539 36.42 -19.65 9.17
C GLY A 539 34.93 -19.31 9.32
N HIS A 540 34.23 -19.89 10.30
CA HIS A 540 32.78 -19.85 10.40
C HIS A 540 32.22 -18.43 10.55
N GLY A 541 32.79 -17.61 11.44
CA GLY A 541 32.33 -16.24 11.63
C GLY A 541 32.55 -15.36 10.39
N THR A 542 33.62 -15.59 9.63
CA THR A 542 33.87 -14.88 8.35
C THR A 542 32.82 -15.25 7.31
N ALA A 543 32.44 -16.52 7.24
CA ALA A 543 31.35 -17.00 6.39
C ALA A 543 29.98 -16.41 6.79
N CYS A 544 29.68 -16.29 8.09
CA CYS A 544 28.46 -15.62 8.53
C CYS A 544 28.47 -14.11 8.19
N ALA A 545 29.61 -13.43 8.36
CA ALA A 545 29.76 -12.01 8.03
C ALA A 545 29.54 -11.72 6.54
N GLY A 546 30.05 -12.58 5.66
CA GLY A 546 29.87 -12.44 4.20
C GLY A 546 28.40 -12.48 3.78
N ILE A 547 27.61 -13.41 4.34
CA ILE A 547 26.17 -13.51 4.05
C ILE A 547 25.44 -12.23 4.48
N ILE A 548 25.81 -11.65 5.63
CA ILE A 548 25.18 -10.43 6.13
C ILE A 548 25.51 -9.24 5.22
N GLY A 549 26.80 -9.02 4.95
CA GLY A 549 27.29 -7.69 4.57
C GLY A 549 28.49 -7.62 3.65
N ALA A 550 28.79 -8.67 2.87
CA ALA A 550 29.74 -8.52 1.76
C ALA A 550 29.31 -7.35 0.86
N LYS A 551 30.28 -6.55 0.39
CA LYS A 551 30.01 -5.32 -0.35
C LYS A 551 29.55 -5.66 -1.77
N ALA A 552 28.83 -4.74 -2.40
CA ALA A 552 28.66 -4.77 -3.85
C ALA A 552 29.79 -3.94 -4.49
N ASN A 553 30.92 -4.57 -4.83
CA ASN A 553 32.17 -3.84 -5.13
C ASN A 553 33.02 -4.41 -6.28
N ASP A 554 32.42 -5.19 -7.17
CA ASP A 554 33.07 -5.91 -8.27
C ASP A 554 34.03 -7.03 -7.81
N ALA A 555 33.91 -7.52 -6.56
CA ALA A 555 34.71 -8.61 -6.02
C ALA A 555 33.82 -9.65 -5.33
N GLY A 556 34.19 -10.92 -5.46
CA GLY A 556 33.55 -11.97 -4.67
C GLY A 556 32.04 -12.11 -4.82
N ILE A 557 31.35 -11.97 -3.70
CA ILE A 557 29.91 -12.17 -3.49
C ILE A 557 29.28 -10.88 -2.95
N VAL A 558 27.96 -10.79 -2.94
CA VAL A 558 27.23 -9.67 -2.33
C VAL A 558 26.43 -10.14 -1.11
N GLY A 559 26.49 -9.40 0.00
CA GLY A 559 25.73 -9.74 1.21
C GLY A 559 24.25 -9.38 1.08
N VAL A 560 23.41 -9.84 2.01
CA VAL A 560 21.99 -9.44 2.07
C VAL A 560 21.84 -7.94 2.25
N ALA A 561 22.66 -7.33 3.11
CA ALA A 561 22.72 -5.89 3.36
C ALA A 561 24.10 -5.34 2.93
N PRO A 562 24.32 -5.09 1.62
CA PRO A 562 25.64 -4.83 1.10
C PRO A 562 26.32 -3.62 1.76
N GLY A 563 27.52 -3.83 2.29
CA GLY A 563 28.34 -2.75 2.86
C GLY A 563 27.96 -2.28 4.27
N VAL A 564 26.99 -2.93 4.95
CA VAL A 564 26.72 -2.70 6.38
C VAL A 564 27.97 -2.89 7.24
N LYS A 565 28.05 -2.21 8.40
CA LYS A 565 29.19 -2.33 9.31
C LYS A 565 29.12 -3.64 10.09
N ILE A 566 30.12 -4.49 9.92
CA ILE A 566 30.28 -5.74 10.67
C ILE A 566 31.15 -5.49 11.91
N MET A 567 30.63 -5.84 13.09
CA MET A 567 31.34 -5.84 14.36
C MET A 567 31.75 -7.27 14.71
N PRO A 568 33.04 -7.62 14.64
CA PRO A 568 33.47 -8.98 14.90
C PRO A 568 33.64 -9.22 16.41
N VAL A 569 32.93 -10.21 16.95
CA VAL A 569 32.97 -10.55 18.37
C VAL A 569 33.31 -12.02 18.52
N ARG A 570 34.54 -12.31 18.93
CA ARG A 570 35.03 -13.67 19.10
C ARG A 570 34.68 -14.20 20.48
N ILE A 571 33.92 -15.29 20.53
CA ILE A 571 33.53 -16.00 21.77
C ILE A 571 34.06 -17.43 21.83
N ALA A 572 34.50 -17.98 20.69
CA ALA A 572 35.11 -19.30 20.59
C ALA A 572 36.42 -19.21 19.81
N SER A 573 37.34 -20.14 20.03
CA SER A 573 38.53 -20.26 19.19
C SER A 573 39.09 -21.68 19.22
N ARG A 574 39.63 -22.12 18.09
CA ARG A 574 40.33 -23.40 17.98
C ARG A 574 41.83 -23.19 18.02
N GLU A 575 42.52 -23.89 18.91
CA GLU A 575 43.98 -23.97 18.91
C GLU A 575 44.44 -25.28 18.26
N GLU A 576 45.67 -25.32 17.75
CA GLU A 576 46.26 -26.56 17.24
C GLU A 576 46.28 -27.65 18.35
N GLY A 577 45.48 -28.70 18.16
CA GLY A 577 45.37 -29.81 19.11
C GLY A 577 44.49 -29.57 20.34
N LYS A 578 43.77 -28.43 20.44
CA LYS A 578 42.74 -28.19 21.46
C LYS A 578 41.48 -27.59 20.84
N THR A 579 40.32 -28.06 21.29
CA THR A 579 39.03 -27.43 21.00
C THR A 579 38.56 -26.69 22.24
N HIS A 580 38.55 -25.35 22.22
CA HIS A 580 37.86 -24.57 23.24
C HIS A 580 36.51 -24.11 22.68
N TRP A 581 35.49 -24.94 22.89
CA TRP A 581 34.11 -24.53 22.67
C TRP A 581 33.71 -23.61 23.83
N THR A 582 33.35 -22.36 23.51
CA THR A 582 33.01 -21.21 24.38
C THR A 582 32.43 -21.54 25.78
N THR A 583 32.66 -20.65 26.75
CA THR A 583 31.93 -20.68 28.03
C THR A 583 30.70 -19.75 28.00
N ASP A 584 29.64 -20.08 28.75
CA ASP A 584 28.45 -19.22 28.86
C ASP A 584 28.81 -17.78 29.32
N SER A 585 29.88 -17.63 30.11
CA SER A 585 30.37 -16.31 30.51
C SER A 585 31.00 -15.53 29.37
N ASP A 586 31.80 -16.17 28.52
CA ASP A 586 32.44 -15.50 27.38
C ASP A 586 31.38 -15.09 26.36
N SER A 587 30.39 -15.96 26.11
CA SER A 587 29.24 -15.65 25.26
C SER A 587 28.39 -14.49 25.82
N ALA A 588 28.09 -14.50 27.12
CA ALA A 588 27.36 -13.41 27.77
C ALA A 588 28.13 -12.08 27.73
N GLU A 589 29.44 -12.13 27.92
CA GLU A 589 30.32 -10.96 27.83
C GLU A 589 30.38 -10.41 26.41
N GLY A 590 30.52 -11.27 25.39
CA GLY A 590 30.49 -10.88 23.98
C GLY A 590 29.18 -10.20 23.59
N ILE A 591 28.04 -10.76 23.97
CA ILE A 591 26.70 -10.17 23.74
C ILE A 591 26.59 -8.78 24.37
N LEU A 592 26.93 -8.66 25.65
CA LEU A 592 26.85 -7.37 26.35
C LEU A 592 27.85 -6.36 25.81
N TRP A 593 29.05 -6.78 25.44
CA TRP A 593 30.05 -5.89 24.85
C TRP A 593 29.55 -5.34 23.51
N ALA A 594 29.02 -6.21 22.64
CA ALA A 594 28.47 -5.80 21.34
C ALA A 594 27.37 -4.75 21.50
N ALA A 595 26.39 -5.04 22.36
CA ALA A 595 25.27 -4.14 22.65
C ALA A 595 25.75 -2.79 23.20
N ASN A 596 26.69 -2.79 24.15
CA ASN A 596 27.23 -1.55 24.74
C ASN A 596 28.09 -0.74 23.76
N ASN A 597 28.59 -1.34 22.68
CA ASN A 597 29.41 -0.68 21.67
C ASN A 597 28.62 -0.35 20.39
N GLY A 598 27.29 -0.38 20.45
CA GLY A 598 26.41 0.18 19.43
C GLY A 598 25.98 -0.81 18.34
N ALA A 599 26.18 -2.11 18.51
CA ALA A 599 25.57 -3.10 17.63
C ALA A 599 24.05 -3.08 17.77
N GLN A 600 23.34 -3.02 16.65
CA GLN A 600 21.87 -3.02 16.60
C GLN A 600 21.30 -4.41 16.31
N VAL A 601 22.03 -5.22 15.55
CA VAL A 601 21.67 -6.62 15.25
C VAL A 601 22.81 -7.52 15.70
N LEU A 602 22.51 -8.60 16.43
CA LEU A 602 23.46 -9.61 16.88
C LEU A 602 23.12 -10.92 16.16
N SER A 603 24.00 -11.35 15.26
CA SER A 603 23.91 -12.63 14.57
C SER A 603 24.69 -13.69 15.34
N ASN A 604 24.00 -14.77 15.75
CA ASN A 604 24.54 -15.80 16.63
C ASN A 604 24.34 -17.18 16.00
N SER A 605 25.32 -17.59 15.19
CA SER A 605 25.31 -18.87 14.48
C SER A 605 25.87 -20.03 15.30
N TRP A 606 25.50 -20.10 16.58
CA TRP A 606 25.99 -21.09 17.54
C TRP A 606 24.90 -21.45 18.55
N GLY A 607 25.09 -22.58 19.22
CA GLY A 607 24.21 -23.01 20.29
C GLY A 607 24.61 -24.37 20.84
N GLY A 608 23.99 -24.74 21.96
CA GLY A 608 24.29 -25.97 22.69
C GLY A 608 24.15 -25.77 24.20
N GLY A 609 24.51 -26.81 24.95
CA GLY A 609 24.47 -26.75 26.41
C GLY A 609 23.06 -26.84 27.00
N LEU A 610 22.95 -26.43 28.27
CA LEU A 610 21.71 -26.37 29.04
C LEU A 610 21.29 -24.92 29.23
N ASP A 611 20.07 -24.71 29.71
CA ASP A 611 19.58 -23.39 30.14
C ASP A 611 20.56 -22.74 31.14
N SER A 612 20.89 -21.46 30.92
CA SER A 612 21.94 -20.74 31.61
C SER A 612 21.52 -19.33 32.02
N ASP A 613 21.41 -19.09 33.34
CA ASP A 613 20.96 -17.80 33.89
C ASP A 613 21.84 -16.63 33.43
N ILE A 614 23.17 -16.81 33.36
CA ILE A 614 24.08 -15.72 32.98
C ILE A 614 23.89 -15.31 31.53
N LEU A 615 23.73 -16.29 30.64
CA LEU A 615 23.54 -16.07 29.22
C LEU A 615 22.14 -15.51 28.92
N HIS A 616 21.11 -16.06 29.57
CA HIS A 616 19.75 -15.55 29.42
C HIS A 616 19.62 -14.10 29.89
N ASN A 617 20.25 -13.75 31.01
CA ASN A 617 20.26 -12.36 31.49
C ASN A 617 20.98 -11.42 30.51
N ALA A 618 22.11 -11.83 29.93
CA ALA A 618 22.81 -11.04 28.92
C ALA A 618 21.95 -10.80 27.66
N ILE A 619 21.21 -11.83 27.20
CA ILE A 619 20.28 -11.73 26.07
C ILE A 619 19.14 -10.75 26.39
N ARG A 620 18.54 -10.85 27.58
CA ARG A 620 17.50 -9.91 28.04
C ARG A 620 18.00 -8.48 28.11
N ASP A 621 19.20 -8.28 28.66
CA ASP A 621 19.80 -6.96 28.80
C ASP A 621 20.12 -6.37 27.42
N ALA A 622 20.65 -7.16 26.48
CA ALA A 622 20.89 -6.73 25.10
C ALA A 622 19.58 -6.37 24.38
N LYS A 623 18.51 -7.19 24.50
CA LYS A 623 17.19 -6.87 23.94
C LYS A 623 16.65 -5.57 24.53
N ALA A 624 16.80 -5.37 25.84
CA ALA A 624 16.38 -4.13 26.52
C ALA A 624 17.20 -2.88 26.10
N MET A 625 18.40 -3.07 25.56
CA MET A 625 19.20 -2.01 24.91
C MET A 625 18.78 -1.74 23.46
N GLY A 626 17.80 -2.49 22.92
CA GLY A 626 17.30 -2.34 21.56
C GLY A 626 17.95 -3.27 20.54
N CYS A 627 18.80 -4.22 20.97
CA CYS A 627 19.44 -5.16 20.06
C CYS A 627 18.46 -6.24 19.56
N ILE A 628 18.47 -6.49 18.25
CA ILE A 628 17.80 -7.63 17.62
C ILE A 628 18.72 -8.85 17.72
N LEU A 629 18.23 -9.95 18.29
CA LEU A 629 19.04 -11.13 18.62
C LEU A 629 18.62 -12.32 17.75
N VAL A 630 19.40 -12.62 16.71
CA VAL A 630 19.09 -13.68 15.75
C VAL A 630 19.93 -14.91 16.07
N PHE A 631 19.30 -16.08 16.23
CA PHE A 631 19.95 -17.33 16.67
C PHE A 631 19.61 -18.53 15.80
N ALA A 632 20.61 -19.38 15.56
CA ALA A 632 20.47 -20.62 14.82
C ALA A 632 19.68 -21.70 15.61
N SER A 633 18.74 -22.38 14.95
CA SER A 633 17.86 -23.36 15.60
C SER A 633 18.57 -24.69 15.99
N GLY A 634 19.59 -25.10 15.23
CA GLY A 634 20.37 -26.34 15.41
C GLY A 634 20.35 -27.28 14.20
N ASN A 635 21.31 -28.23 14.12
CA ASN A 635 21.62 -28.99 12.88
C ASN A 635 21.45 -30.53 12.98
N HIS A 636 20.71 -31.06 13.97
CA HIS A 636 20.54 -32.50 14.21
C HIS A 636 19.11 -33.02 14.02
N ASP A 637 18.27 -32.30 13.27
CA ASP A 637 16.88 -32.70 12.94
C ASP A 637 16.03 -33.05 14.17
N GLN A 638 16.14 -32.25 15.23
CA GLN A 638 15.42 -32.46 16.49
C GLN A 638 14.16 -31.59 16.56
N SER A 639 13.10 -32.13 17.15
CA SER A 639 11.82 -31.44 17.42
C SER A 639 11.88 -30.41 18.56
N ARG A 640 13.08 -29.99 18.94
CA ARG A 640 13.34 -28.89 19.86
C ARG A 640 14.62 -28.16 19.48
N LEU A 641 14.57 -26.84 19.56
CA LEU A 641 15.69 -25.96 19.33
C LEU A 641 16.76 -26.09 20.42
N ILE A 642 17.99 -25.71 20.10
CA ILE A 642 19.08 -25.61 21.08
C ILE A 642 19.04 -24.26 21.81
N PHE A 643 19.57 -24.20 23.03
CA PHE A 643 19.83 -22.89 23.66
C PHE A 643 21.01 -22.22 22.96
N PRO A 644 21.01 -20.88 22.79
CA PRO A 644 20.02 -19.92 23.31
C PRO A 644 18.76 -19.67 22.45
N ALA A 645 18.65 -20.25 21.25
CA ALA A 645 17.54 -20.00 20.32
C ALA A 645 16.13 -20.32 20.88
N ARG A 646 16.02 -21.04 22.01
CA ARG A 646 14.75 -21.31 22.69
C ARG A 646 14.21 -20.13 23.51
N TYR A 647 15.01 -19.10 23.76
CA TYR A 647 14.59 -17.97 24.56
C TYR A 647 13.62 -17.08 23.78
N GLU A 648 12.53 -16.65 24.42
CA GLU A 648 11.51 -15.78 23.81
C GLU A 648 12.07 -14.43 23.35
N GLU A 649 13.21 -14.04 23.90
CA GLU A 649 13.91 -12.82 23.55
C GLU A 649 14.67 -12.92 22.21
N THR A 650 14.81 -14.11 21.65
CA THR A 650 15.55 -14.35 20.40
C THR A 650 14.63 -14.56 19.20
N ILE A 651 15.15 -14.26 18.01
CA ILE A 651 14.58 -14.67 16.73
C ILE A 651 15.28 -15.97 16.31
N ALA A 652 14.57 -17.08 16.41
CA ALA A 652 15.05 -18.42 16.10
C ALA A 652 14.90 -18.76 14.62
N VAL A 653 16.02 -19.08 13.97
CA VAL A 653 16.09 -19.27 12.52
C VAL A 653 16.42 -20.72 12.18
N GLY A 654 15.51 -21.35 11.43
CA GLY A 654 15.71 -22.67 10.84
C GLY A 654 16.25 -22.59 9.41
N ALA A 655 16.76 -23.71 8.93
CA ALA A 655 17.35 -23.81 7.59
C ALA A 655 16.40 -24.45 6.59
N MET A 656 16.33 -23.85 5.40
CA MET A 656 15.62 -24.34 4.23
C MET A 656 16.62 -24.85 3.18
N SER A 657 16.24 -25.91 2.46
CA SER A 657 16.95 -26.38 1.27
C SER A 657 16.65 -25.49 0.05
N PRO A 658 17.39 -25.64 -1.06
CA PRO A 658 17.09 -24.94 -2.31
C PRO A 658 15.75 -25.32 -2.96
N CYS A 659 15.05 -26.34 -2.47
CA CYS A 659 13.76 -26.80 -2.99
C CYS A 659 12.54 -26.28 -2.22
N GLY A 660 12.70 -25.27 -1.36
CA GLY A 660 11.54 -24.70 -0.65
C GLY A 660 10.99 -25.57 0.47
N GLU A 661 11.81 -26.45 1.03
CA GLU A 661 11.43 -27.32 2.15
C GLU A 661 12.37 -27.12 3.34
N ARG A 662 11.87 -27.39 4.55
CA ARG A 662 12.75 -27.49 5.71
C ARG A 662 13.86 -28.49 5.44
N LYS A 663 15.09 -28.10 5.76
CA LYS A 663 16.23 -28.97 5.60
C LYS A 663 16.15 -30.17 6.57
N ASN A 664 16.15 -31.38 6.03
CA ASN A 664 16.24 -32.66 6.74
C ASN A 664 17.10 -33.67 5.95
N TRP A 665 17.25 -34.90 6.48
CA TRP A 665 18.11 -35.95 5.88
C TRP A 665 17.65 -36.48 4.52
N GLU A 666 16.40 -36.25 4.15
CA GLU A 666 15.77 -36.69 2.91
C GLU A 666 15.59 -35.54 1.91
N SER A 667 15.99 -34.31 2.27
CA SER A 667 15.82 -33.15 1.40
C SER A 667 16.53 -33.32 0.06
N CYS A 668 15.97 -32.68 -0.97
CA CYS A 668 16.37 -32.81 -2.37
C CYS A 668 17.87 -32.53 -2.64
N ASP A 669 18.50 -31.69 -1.80
CA ASP A 669 19.89 -31.28 -1.90
C ASP A 669 20.88 -32.42 -1.57
N GLY A 670 20.39 -33.49 -0.92
CA GLY A 670 21.18 -34.67 -0.60
C GLY A 670 22.11 -34.53 0.60
N GLU A 671 22.13 -33.41 1.33
CA GLU A 671 22.93 -33.22 2.54
C GLU A 671 22.46 -34.07 3.72
N SER A 672 23.42 -34.69 4.42
CA SER A 672 23.16 -35.59 5.55
C SER A 672 23.16 -34.85 6.89
N TRP A 673 22.29 -33.85 7.02
CA TRP A 673 22.01 -33.13 8.27
C TRP A 673 20.58 -32.59 8.25
N GLY A 674 20.08 -32.02 9.35
CA GLY A 674 18.74 -31.43 9.35
C GLY A 674 18.56 -30.27 10.33
N SER A 675 17.77 -29.28 9.95
CA SER A 675 17.39 -28.14 10.79
C SER A 675 16.55 -28.63 11.97
N HIS A 676 16.83 -28.12 13.18
CA HIS A 676 15.90 -28.28 14.29
C HIS A 676 14.62 -27.51 14.00
N TYR A 677 13.55 -27.98 14.63
CA TYR A 677 12.19 -27.51 14.47
C TYR A 677 11.47 -27.61 15.82
N GLY A 678 10.29 -27.01 15.95
CA GLY A 678 9.50 -27.02 17.18
C GLY A 678 8.78 -25.71 17.43
N PRO A 679 8.05 -25.61 18.56
CA PRO A 679 7.16 -24.48 18.83
C PRO A 679 7.89 -23.16 19.14
N GLU A 680 9.21 -23.17 19.27
CA GLU A 680 10.05 -21.99 19.47
C GLU A 680 10.65 -21.43 18.17
N LEU A 681 10.45 -22.09 17.02
CA LEU A 681 11.00 -21.66 15.74
C LEU A 681 10.22 -20.43 15.22
N ASP A 682 10.91 -19.35 14.84
CA ASP A 682 10.22 -18.16 14.31
C ASP A 682 10.06 -18.22 12.78
N VAL A 683 11.17 -18.39 12.06
CA VAL A 683 11.21 -18.30 10.60
C VAL A 683 12.27 -19.23 10.00
N MET A 684 12.15 -19.50 8.71
CA MET A 684 13.14 -20.20 7.89
C MET A 684 13.93 -19.24 7.02
N ALA A 685 15.19 -19.59 6.76
CA ALA A 685 16.00 -18.94 5.74
C ALA A 685 16.89 -19.96 4.99
N PRO A 686 17.43 -19.61 3.81
CA PRO A 686 18.34 -20.47 3.04
C PRO A 686 19.54 -20.93 3.87
N GLY A 687 19.74 -22.25 3.98
CA GLY A 687 20.77 -22.82 4.85
C GLY A 687 21.67 -23.88 4.20
N VAL A 688 21.60 -24.07 2.88
CA VAL A 688 22.27 -25.17 2.17
C VAL A 688 23.07 -24.63 0.99
N MET A 689 24.34 -25.02 0.89
CA MET A 689 25.28 -24.65 -0.17
C MET A 689 25.29 -23.13 -0.42
N ILE A 690 25.52 -22.35 0.63
CA ILE A 690 25.48 -20.89 0.58
C ILE A 690 26.87 -20.33 0.21
N PRO A 691 27.00 -19.59 -0.90
CA PRO A 691 28.23 -18.86 -1.21
C PRO A 691 28.44 -17.67 -0.29
N THR A 692 29.67 -17.50 0.21
CA THR A 692 30.03 -16.46 1.18
C THR A 692 31.55 -16.21 1.24
N CYS A 693 31.98 -15.26 2.08
CA CYS A 693 33.37 -14.96 2.40
C CYS A 693 34.04 -16.09 3.20
N ASP A 694 35.37 -16.13 3.18
CA ASP A 694 36.20 -17.03 3.95
C ASP A 694 37.46 -16.29 4.44
N ILE A 695 38.26 -16.87 5.34
CA ILE A 695 39.47 -16.20 5.83
C ILE A 695 40.45 -15.99 4.67
N SER A 696 40.89 -14.75 4.47
CA SER A 696 41.82 -14.43 3.38
C SER A 696 43.14 -15.19 3.51
N GLY A 697 43.55 -15.90 2.47
CA GLY A 697 44.84 -16.57 2.40
C GLY A 697 44.76 -18.09 2.54
N GLU A 698 45.61 -18.70 3.37
CA GLU A 698 45.64 -20.18 3.55
C GLU A 698 44.82 -20.62 4.78
N GLY A 699 43.84 -19.83 5.22
CA GLY A 699 43.01 -20.12 6.38
C GLY A 699 41.56 -20.39 6.01
N GLY A 700 40.76 -20.75 7.01
CA GLY A 700 39.32 -20.93 6.87
C GLY A 700 38.93 -22.26 6.23
N TYR A 701 37.81 -22.25 5.50
CA TYR A 701 37.34 -23.41 4.73
C TYR A 701 38.19 -23.65 3.47
N ALA A 702 38.98 -22.66 3.05
CA ALA A 702 39.90 -22.66 1.91
C ALA A 702 41.14 -23.54 2.07
N LEU A 703 41.26 -24.26 3.19
CA LEU A 703 42.17 -25.39 3.29
C LEU A 703 41.65 -26.65 2.57
N ASP A 704 40.34 -26.73 2.26
CA ASP A 704 39.68 -27.93 1.68
C ASP A 704 38.56 -27.62 0.62
N ASN A 705 38.45 -26.40 0.04
CA ASN A 705 37.31 -26.03 -0.85
C ASN A 705 37.69 -25.55 -2.29
N ASP A 706 38.13 -26.45 -3.18
CA ASP A 706 38.47 -26.09 -4.59
C ASP A 706 37.22 -25.90 -5.51
N TYR A 707 36.18 -25.16 -5.06
CA TYR A 707 35.01 -24.74 -5.87
C TYR A 707 35.33 -23.54 -6.81
N GLY A 708 36.50 -23.59 -7.44
CA GLY A 708 37.14 -22.47 -8.11
C GLY A 708 37.91 -21.60 -7.12
N ARG A 709 39.24 -21.60 -7.20
CA ARG A 709 40.10 -20.85 -6.27
C ARG A 709 39.81 -19.35 -6.29
N ASN A 710 39.28 -18.88 -5.17
CA ASN A 710 39.80 -17.68 -4.54
C ASN A 710 39.90 -17.94 -3.04
N ASN A 711 41.11 -17.82 -2.49
CA ASN A 711 41.50 -18.05 -1.09
C ASN A 711 40.74 -17.20 -0.04
N ASN A 712 39.68 -16.49 -0.45
CA ASN A 712 38.92 -15.55 0.34
C ASN A 712 37.40 -15.90 0.33
N TYR A 713 36.94 -16.96 -0.36
CA TYR A 713 35.51 -17.24 -0.50
C TYR A 713 35.18 -18.74 -0.39
N CYS A 714 34.05 -19.06 0.23
CA CYS A 714 33.52 -20.42 0.39
C CYS A 714 32.19 -20.54 -0.36
N MET A 715 32.02 -21.57 -1.18
CA MET A 715 30.85 -21.71 -2.07
C MET A 715 29.77 -22.67 -1.54
N SER A 716 30.02 -23.35 -0.41
CA SER A 716 29.22 -24.49 0.06
C SER A 716 28.91 -24.44 1.56
N PHE A 717 28.82 -23.24 2.15
CA PHE A 717 28.56 -23.10 3.58
C PHE A 717 27.13 -23.56 3.94
N ASN A 718 27.04 -24.50 4.89
CA ASN A 718 25.82 -25.21 5.28
C ASN A 718 25.42 -24.90 6.73
N GLY A 719 24.16 -25.19 7.06
CA GLY A 719 23.66 -25.21 8.44
C GLY A 719 22.63 -24.12 8.74
N THR A 720 21.98 -24.22 9.90
CA THR A 720 21.21 -23.09 10.47
C THR A 720 22.11 -21.86 10.73
N SER A 721 23.42 -22.08 10.81
CA SER A 721 24.46 -21.06 10.83
C SER A 721 24.58 -20.23 9.55
N SER A 722 24.18 -20.76 8.39
CA SER A 722 24.10 -19.99 7.15
C SER A 722 22.71 -19.37 6.94
N ALA A 723 21.65 -19.95 7.52
CA ALA A 723 20.31 -19.35 7.53
C ALA A 723 20.22 -18.08 8.40
N THR A 724 20.74 -18.15 9.63
CA THR A 724 20.76 -17.07 10.63
C THR A 724 21.28 -15.72 10.08
N PRO A 725 22.43 -15.64 9.40
CA PRO A 725 22.95 -14.39 8.87
C PRO A 725 22.08 -13.76 7.76
N HIS A 726 21.29 -14.54 7.01
CA HIS A 726 20.34 -13.95 6.06
C HIS A 726 19.29 -13.13 6.79
N VAL A 727 18.71 -13.68 7.86
CA VAL A 727 17.71 -12.98 8.69
C VAL A 727 18.32 -11.76 9.39
N ALA A 728 19.56 -11.87 9.87
CA ALA A 728 20.28 -10.73 10.44
C ALA A 728 20.51 -9.60 9.41
N GLY A 729 20.83 -9.95 8.16
CA GLY A 729 20.92 -8.99 7.05
C GLY A 729 19.59 -8.31 6.73
N ILE A 730 18.48 -9.07 6.68
CA ILE A 730 17.14 -8.49 6.47
C ILE A 730 16.78 -7.54 7.61
N ALA A 731 17.03 -7.92 8.87
CA ALA A 731 16.82 -7.05 10.02
C ALA A 731 17.63 -5.74 9.94
N ALA A 732 18.87 -5.80 9.43
CA ALA A 732 19.68 -4.61 9.19
C ALA A 732 19.09 -3.70 8.10
N LEU A 733 18.54 -4.27 7.02
CA LEU A 733 17.84 -3.49 5.99
C LEU A 733 16.57 -2.84 6.55
N MET A 734 15.79 -3.55 7.37
CA MET A 734 14.61 -3.00 8.04
C MET A 734 14.97 -1.79 8.90
N LEU A 735 16.08 -1.86 9.66
CA LEU A 735 16.56 -0.73 10.46
C LEU A 735 17.15 0.41 9.63
N THR A 736 17.67 0.12 8.44
CA THR A 736 18.12 1.17 7.51
C THR A 736 16.93 2.02 7.05
N VAL A 737 15.79 1.37 6.85
CA VAL A 737 14.53 2.01 6.46
C VAL A 737 13.84 2.69 7.63
N ASN A 738 13.82 2.05 8.81
CA ASN A 738 13.24 2.61 10.02
C ASN A 738 14.12 2.28 11.25
N PRO A 739 15.00 3.21 11.66
CA PRO A 739 15.93 2.98 12.77
C PRO A 739 15.26 2.92 14.15
N ASP A 740 13.98 3.27 14.26
CA ASP A 740 13.22 3.30 15.51
C ASP A 740 12.46 1.98 15.80
N LEU A 741 12.56 0.98 14.90
CA LEU A 741 11.97 -0.34 15.14
C LEU A 741 12.59 -0.99 16.39
N SER A 742 11.72 -1.44 17.30
CA SER A 742 12.15 -2.25 18.44
C SER A 742 12.42 -3.71 18.02
N PRO A 743 13.16 -4.49 18.83
CA PRO A 743 13.38 -5.91 18.54
C PRO A 743 12.10 -6.72 18.35
N ASP A 744 11.04 -6.40 19.10
CA ASP A 744 9.74 -7.07 18.98
C ASP A 744 9.05 -6.70 17.66
N ASP A 745 9.20 -5.44 17.20
CA ASP A 745 8.65 -4.99 15.93
C ASP A 745 9.29 -5.71 14.74
N VAL A 746 10.61 -5.91 14.80
CA VAL A 746 11.35 -6.64 13.76
C VAL A 746 10.94 -8.11 13.74
N GLN A 747 10.83 -8.76 14.90
CA GLN A 747 10.36 -10.14 15.00
C GLN A 747 8.93 -10.28 14.44
N GLU A 748 8.01 -9.40 14.83
CA GLU A 748 6.63 -9.41 14.35
C GLU A 748 6.56 -9.25 12.82
N ILE A 749 7.31 -8.30 12.25
CA ILE A 749 7.32 -8.08 10.80
C ILE A 749 7.86 -9.33 10.09
N LEU A 750 9.01 -9.86 10.51
CA LEU A 750 9.60 -11.06 9.90
C LEU A 750 8.63 -12.25 9.92
N GLN A 751 7.93 -12.47 11.04
CA GLN A 751 6.93 -13.54 11.18
C GLN A 751 5.68 -13.31 10.32
N THR A 752 5.17 -12.08 10.26
CA THR A 752 3.92 -11.78 9.57
C THR A 752 4.06 -11.66 8.07
N THR A 753 5.25 -11.35 7.57
CA THR A 753 5.54 -11.20 6.14
C THR A 753 6.22 -12.43 5.54
N ALA A 754 6.57 -13.44 6.33
CA ALA A 754 7.17 -14.67 5.84
C ALA A 754 6.25 -15.37 4.82
N ARG A 755 6.88 -15.94 3.78
CA ARG A 755 6.24 -16.83 2.81
C ARG A 755 6.04 -18.18 3.46
N ASP A 756 4.78 -18.48 3.71
CA ASP A 756 4.32 -19.72 4.31
C ASP A 756 4.93 -20.97 3.64
N LEU A 757 5.44 -21.89 4.46
CA LEU A 757 6.00 -23.16 4.03
C LEU A 757 5.30 -24.29 4.77
N GLY A 758 4.48 -25.08 4.08
CA GLY A 758 3.73 -26.16 4.71
C GLY A 758 2.30 -25.76 5.06
N ASP A 759 1.94 -25.85 6.34
CA ASP A 759 0.56 -25.62 6.79
C ASP A 759 0.27 -24.12 6.98
N PRO A 760 -0.89 -23.59 6.54
CA PRO A 760 -1.12 -22.16 6.57
C PRO A 760 -0.92 -21.48 7.94
N GLY A 761 -0.03 -20.50 8.00
CA GLY A 761 0.30 -19.71 9.18
C GLY A 761 1.54 -20.22 9.91
N PHE A 762 1.44 -20.36 11.24
CA PHE A 762 2.52 -20.93 12.04
C PHE A 762 2.39 -22.45 12.11
N ASP A 763 3.48 -23.16 11.85
CA ASP A 763 3.63 -24.58 12.15
C ASP A 763 4.97 -24.90 12.82
N GLU A 764 5.05 -26.05 13.52
CA GLU A 764 6.26 -26.42 14.26
C GLU A 764 7.40 -26.88 13.35
N GLU A 765 7.17 -27.21 12.08
CA GLU A 765 8.22 -27.61 11.14
C GLU A 765 8.94 -26.39 10.58
N THR A 766 8.21 -25.34 10.17
CA THR A 766 8.76 -24.20 9.44
C THR A 766 8.58 -22.85 10.14
N GLY A 767 8.01 -22.83 11.34
CA GLY A 767 7.70 -21.58 12.04
C GLY A 767 6.63 -20.82 11.26
N HIS A 768 6.87 -19.55 10.97
CA HIS A 768 6.03 -18.73 10.08
C HIS A 768 6.37 -18.86 8.58
N GLY A 769 7.33 -19.73 8.23
CA GLY A 769 7.77 -19.93 6.85
C GLY A 769 9.06 -19.17 6.50
N LEU A 770 9.33 -19.08 5.21
CA LEU A 770 10.53 -18.47 4.62
C LEU A 770 10.51 -16.95 4.73
N VAL A 771 11.56 -16.34 5.27
CA VAL A 771 11.69 -14.88 5.28
C VAL A 771 11.61 -14.27 3.88
N ASP A 772 10.83 -13.19 3.75
CA ASP A 772 10.68 -12.41 2.52
C ASP A 772 11.20 -11.00 2.77
N ALA A 773 12.37 -10.70 2.21
CA ALA A 773 13.05 -9.44 2.41
C ALA A 773 12.22 -8.26 1.87
N TYR A 774 11.62 -8.39 0.68
CA TYR A 774 10.78 -7.34 0.10
C TYR A 774 9.57 -7.04 0.96
N ALA A 775 8.83 -8.07 1.38
CA ALA A 775 7.64 -7.88 2.20
C ALA A 775 8.01 -7.30 3.59
N ALA A 776 9.11 -7.75 4.19
CA ALA A 776 9.61 -7.22 5.45
C ALA A 776 10.04 -5.74 5.34
N ILE A 777 10.79 -5.38 4.30
CA ILE A 777 11.23 -4.01 4.03
C ILE A 777 10.05 -3.10 3.68
N TYR A 778 9.05 -3.60 2.96
CA TYR A 778 7.83 -2.86 2.68
C TYR A 778 7.02 -2.57 3.96
N ALA A 779 7.05 -3.49 4.94
CA ALA A 779 6.38 -3.31 6.23
C ALA A 779 7.21 -2.51 7.26
N ALA A 780 8.54 -2.51 7.16
CA ALA A 780 9.47 -1.88 8.12
C ALA A 780 9.27 -0.38 8.37
N PRO A 781 8.95 0.46 7.37
CA PRO A 781 8.56 1.86 7.59
C PRO A 781 7.40 2.01 8.57
N ARG A 782 6.58 0.97 8.74
CA ARG A 782 5.26 1.05 9.38
C ARG A 782 4.45 2.19 8.76
N PHE A 783 4.53 2.32 7.44
CA PHE A 783 3.87 3.39 6.70
C PHE A 783 2.44 3.53 7.18
N GLY A 784 2.03 4.75 7.50
CA GLY A 784 0.63 5.09 7.52
C GLY A 784 0.08 5.11 6.09
N ASP A 785 -1.23 5.06 5.96
CA ASP A 785 -1.90 5.62 4.76
C ASP A 785 -3.19 6.25 5.24
N LEU A 786 -3.06 7.51 5.66
CA LEU A 786 -4.04 8.30 6.36
C LEU A 786 -4.77 9.23 5.40
N SER A 787 -5.95 8.79 4.99
CA SER A 787 -6.85 9.66 4.23
C SER A 787 -7.98 10.20 5.10
N VAL A 788 -8.35 11.46 4.88
CA VAL A 788 -9.59 12.01 5.42
C VAL A 788 -10.74 11.56 4.50
N SER A 789 -11.34 10.40 4.78
CA SER A 789 -12.37 9.80 3.91
C SER A 789 -13.75 10.45 4.03
N GLN A 790 -14.03 11.15 5.14
CA GLN A 790 -15.24 11.95 5.29
C GLN A 790 -15.01 13.14 6.22
N PHE A 791 -15.56 14.30 5.88
CA PHE A 791 -15.53 15.47 6.75
C PHE A 791 -16.85 16.23 6.71
N SER A 792 -17.35 16.62 7.88
CA SER A 792 -18.55 17.44 7.99
C SER A 792 -18.53 18.34 9.22
N ALA A 793 -19.05 19.56 9.07
CA ALA A 793 -19.26 20.51 10.15
C ALA A 793 -20.67 21.12 10.03
N PRO A 794 -21.30 21.52 11.15
CA PRO A 794 -22.56 22.27 11.11
C PRO A 794 -22.40 23.59 10.32
N SER A 795 -23.28 23.82 9.34
CA SER A 795 -23.31 25.03 8.52
C SER A 795 -24.75 25.59 8.48
N PRO A 796 -24.97 26.90 8.72
CA PRO A 796 -23.95 27.91 8.97
C PRO A 796 -23.33 27.85 10.38
N ALA A 797 -22.12 28.40 10.54
CA ALA A 797 -21.42 28.58 11.81
C ALA A 797 -21.34 30.06 12.22
N VAL A 798 -21.48 30.35 13.51
CA VAL A 798 -21.51 31.73 14.03
C VAL A 798 -20.11 32.17 14.43
N VAL A 799 -19.73 33.41 14.08
CA VAL A 799 -18.46 34.02 14.53
C VAL A 799 -18.30 33.97 16.06
N GLY A 800 -17.08 33.69 16.52
CA GLY A 800 -16.75 33.60 17.95
C GLY A 800 -17.38 32.44 18.71
N LYS A 801 -18.04 31.48 18.03
CA LYS A 801 -18.63 30.28 18.65
C LYS A 801 -17.86 29.02 18.28
N ALA A 802 -17.78 28.10 19.24
CA ALA A 802 -17.28 26.76 19.01
C ALA A 802 -18.37 25.89 18.38
N VAL A 803 -18.02 25.10 17.38
CA VAL A 803 -18.85 24.04 16.81
C VAL A 803 -18.03 22.75 16.74
N SER A 804 -18.69 21.60 16.82
CA SER A 804 -18.02 20.29 16.69
C SER A 804 -18.09 19.85 15.23
N ALA A 805 -16.95 19.62 14.60
CA ALA A 805 -16.87 18.92 13.32
C ALA A 805 -16.57 17.44 13.55
N THR A 806 -17.02 16.60 12.62
CA THR A 806 -16.73 15.17 12.62
C THR A 806 -15.89 14.84 11.40
N CYS A 807 -14.74 14.22 11.64
CA CYS A 807 -13.81 13.71 10.64
C CYS A 807 -13.80 12.18 10.70
N ARG A 808 -13.89 11.50 9.57
CA ARG A 808 -13.52 10.10 9.44
C ARG A 808 -12.15 10.03 8.79
N ILE A 809 -11.22 9.45 9.52
CA ILE A 809 -9.88 9.14 9.05
C ILE A 809 -9.83 7.65 8.73
N THR A 810 -9.25 7.31 7.59
CA THR A 810 -8.97 5.94 7.19
C THR A 810 -7.47 5.73 7.23
N ASN A 811 -7.01 4.75 8.00
CA ASN A 811 -5.65 4.23 7.94
C ASN A 811 -5.66 2.92 7.14
N SER A 812 -5.12 2.91 5.91
CA SER A 812 -5.07 1.69 5.09
C SER A 812 -3.94 0.73 5.48
N ALA A 813 -3.04 1.15 6.39
CA ALA A 813 -1.97 0.31 6.92
C ALA A 813 -2.49 -0.73 7.93
N PRO A 814 -1.79 -1.87 8.09
CA PRO A 814 -2.21 -2.93 9.01
C PRO A 814 -2.02 -2.56 10.50
N LEU A 815 -1.14 -1.61 10.80
CA LEU A 815 -0.80 -1.20 12.17
C LEU A 815 -1.35 0.18 12.53
N PRO A 816 -1.61 0.47 13.82
CA PRO A 816 -1.95 1.81 14.27
C PRO A 816 -0.82 2.82 14.04
N VAL A 817 -1.14 4.05 13.62
CA VAL A 817 -0.18 5.15 13.42
C VAL A 817 -0.52 6.38 14.27
N GLY A 818 0.51 7.06 14.78
CA GLY A 818 0.42 8.22 15.66
C GLY A 818 1.09 8.01 17.04
N PRO A 819 1.08 9.03 17.91
CA PRO A 819 0.20 10.20 17.90
C PRO A 819 0.55 11.21 16.80
N LEU A 820 -0.47 11.65 16.06
CA LEU A 820 -0.35 12.62 14.97
C LEU A 820 -1.38 13.73 15.11
N ALA A 821 -1.13 14.87 14.47
CA ALA A 821 -2.02 16.02 14.50
C ALA A 821 -3.10 15.93 13.42
N LEU A 822 -4.36 16.10 13.80
CA LEU A 822 -5.47 16.42 12.90
C LEU A 822 -5.82 17.90 13.10
N ARG A 823 -5.61 18.71 12.07
CA ARG A 823 -5.85 20.15 12.09
C ARG A 823 -6.97 20.55 11.14
N LEU A 824 -7.75 21.53 11.56
CA LEU A 824 -8.84 22.11 10.80
C LEU A 824 -8.53 23.58 10.50
N TYR A 825 -8.65 23.95 9.24
CA TYR A 825 -8.32 25.28 8.73
C TYR A 825 -9.51 25.92 8.05
N LEU A 826 -9.76 27.20 8.34
CA LEU A 826 -10.71 28.05 7.64
C LEU A 826 -9.97 28.78 6.51
N SER A 827 -10.39 28.54 5.27
CA SER A 827 -9.76 29.04 4.04
C SER A 827 -10.73 29.81 3.15
N THR A 828 -10.18 30.69 2.31
CA THR A 828 -10.91 31.36 1.22
C THR A 828 -10.74 30.69 -0.13
N ASP A 829 -9.84 29.71 -0.24
CA ASP A 829 -9.63 28.92 -1.45
C ASP A 829 -9.45 27.43 -1.13
N ASN A 830 -9.04 26.64 -2.11
CA ASN A 830 -8.95 25.18 -2.00
C ASN A 830 -7.52 24.67 -1.82
N GLN A 831 -6.58 25.54 -1.47
CA GLN A 831 -5.19 25.19 -1.21
C GLN A 831 -4.92 25.40 0.27
N LEU A 832 -4.25 24.45 0.92
CA LEU A 832 -3.76 24.66 2.27
C LEU A 832 -2.47 25.49 2.20
N ASP A 833 -2.50 26.73 2.69
CA ASP A 833 -1.36 27.64 2.68
C ASP A 833 -1.29 28.56 3.92
N ALA A 834 -0.25 29.40 3.98
CA ALA A 834 0.02 30.27 5.13
C ALA A 834 -1.05 31.36 5.39
N ASN A 835 -2.01 31.57 4.49
CA ASN A 835 -3.12 32.51 4.67
C ASN A 835 -4.31 31.87 5.38
N ASP A 836 -4.31 30.54 5.54
CA ASP A 836 -5.41 29.83 6.20
C ASP A 836 -5.34 29.98 7.72
N VAL A 837 -6.51 30.02 8.34
CA VAL A 837 -6.63 30.20 9.79
C VAL A 837 -6.92 28.86 10.44
N MET A 838 -6.00 28.36 11.25
CA MET A 838 -6.25 27.16 12.07
C MET A 838 -7.38 27.46 13.07
N VAL A 839 -8.47 26.69 12.98
CA VAL A 839 -9.66 26.85 13.82
C VAL A 839 -9.87 25.70 14.79
N GLY A 840 -9.17 24.57 14.65
CA GLY A 840 -9.22 23.44 15.57
C GLY A 840 -8.05 22.47 15.38
N GLU A 841 -7.69 21.77 16.45
CA GLU A 841 -6.62 20.76 16.46
C GLU A 841 -6.96 19.65 17.47
N THR A 842 -6.58 18.42 17.14
CA THR A 842 -6.51 17.31 18.10
C THR A 842 -5.33 16.41 17.76
N THR A 843 -4.80 15.69 18.75
CA THR A 843 -3.73 14.70 18.57
C THR A 843 -4.24 13.33 18.99
N THR A 844 -4.03 12.30 18.17
CA THR A 844 -4.47 10.93 18.47
C THR A 844 -3.68 9.89 17.69
N THR A 845 -3.82 8.61 18.08
CA THR A 845 -3.42 7.45 17.29
C THR A 845 -4.61 6.94 16.49
N ILE A 846 -4.40 6.54 15.23
CA ILE A 846 -5.42 5.99 14.33
C ILE A 846 -5.15 4.50 14.13
N ASN A 847 -6.07 3.64 14.59
CA ASN A 847 -5.99 2.21 14.33
C ASN A 847 -6.22 1.91 12.85
N SER A 848 -5.77 0.74 12.37
CA SER A 848 -6.10 0.27 11.02
C SER A 848 -7.60 0.34 10.74
N GLY A 849 -7.94 0.77 9.52
CA GLY A 849 -9.31 0.97 9.08
C GLY A 849 -9.84 2.38 9.38
N ASN A 850 -11.14 2.48 9.69
CA ASN A 850 -11.83 3.76 9.82
C ASN A 850 -12.01 4.19 11.28
N THR A 851 -11.57 5.42 11.60
CA THR A 851 -11.77 6.06 12.90
C THR A 851 -12.54 7.36 12.73
N ASN A 852 -13.63 7.54 13.49
CA ASN A 852 -14.36 8.81 13.54
C ASN A 852 -13.87 9.65 14.73
N LEU A 853 -13.54 10.91 14.49
CA LEU A 853 -13.05 11.87 15.47
C LEU A 853 -13.93 13.12 15.46
N ASP A 854 -14.29 13.60 16.65
CA ASP A 854 -14.96 14.88 16.83
C ASP A 854 -13.92 15.93 17.25
N VAL A 855 -13.81 16.99 16.45
CA VAL A 855 -12.87 18.09 16.66
C VAL A 855 -13.65 19.38 16.92
N ASN A 856 -13.38 20.02 18.06
CA ASN A 856 -13.95 21.34 18.35
C ASN A 856 -13.22 22.39 17.53
N LEU A 857 -13.97 23.14 16.70
CA LEU A 857 -13.43 24.28 15.98
C LEU A 857 -14.05 25.59 16.49
N LEU A 858 -13.24 26.62 16.63
CA LEU A 858 -13.63 27.97 17.05
C LEU A 858 -13.50 28.92 15.86
N ILE A 859 -14.63 29.44 15.37
CA ILE A 859 -14.59 30.48 14.34
C ILE A 859 -14.10 31.78 15.01
N PRO A 860 -13.02 32.42 14.52
CA PRO A 860 -12.53 33.68 15.08
C PRO A 860 -13.63 34.75 15.10
N ALA A 861 -13.63 35.60 16.13
CA ALA A 861 -14.68 36.60 16.31
C ALA A 861 -14.60 37.74 15.26
N GLU A 862 -13.42 37.93 14.69
CA GLU A 862 -13.08 38.89 13.64
C GLU A 862 -13.33 38.37 12.22
N THR A 863 -13.72 37.10 12.06
CA THR A 863 -14.04 36.52 10.74
C THR A 863 -15.21 37.27 10.13
N THR A 864 -15.04 37.76 8.90
CA THR A 864 -16.13 38.45 8.20
C THR A 864 -17.19 37.42 7.77
N PRO A 865 -18.49 37.64 8.01
CA PRO A 865 -19.55 36.75 7.52
C PRO A 865 -19.46 36.51 6.01
N GLY A 866 -19.66 35.27 5.56
CA GLY A 866 -19.45 34.89 4.17
C GLY A 866 -19.30 33.39 3.95
N SER A 867 -18.98 33.00 2.71
CA SER A 867 -18.70 31.61 2.36
C SER A 867 -17.21 31.33 2.44
N TYR A 868 -16.85 30.26 3.13
CA TYR A 868 -15.48 29.79 3.34
C TYR A 868 -15.39 28.30 2.97
N LEU A 869 -14.16 27.84 2.83
CA LEU A 869 -13.82 26.43 2.79
C LEU A 869 -13.22 26.04 4.15
N LEU A 870 -13.53 24.82 4.57
CA LEU A 870 -12.98 24.21 5.76
C LEU A 870 -12.14 23.03 5.30
N ILE A 871 -10.84 23.09 5.56
CA ILE A 871 -9.86 22.07 5.17
C ILE A 871 -9.52 21.26 6.42
N ALA A 872 -9.75 19.95 6.36
CA ALA A 872 -9.22 19.01 7.34
C ALA A 872 -7.91 18.44 6.79
N SER A 873 -6.86 18.42 7.62
CA SER A 873 -5.53 17.90 7.29
C SER A 873 -5.10 16.92 8.39
N VAL A 874 -4.90 15.66 8.03
CA VAL A 874 -4.37 14.63 8.93
C VAL A 874 -2.87 14.48 8.72
N ASP A 875 -2.14 14.26 9.82
CA ASP A 875 -0.68 14.31 9.84
C ASP A 875 -0.11 15.59 9.23
N ASP A 876 -0.70 16.72 9.64
CA ASP A 876 -0.37 18.03 9.06
C ASP A 876 1.09 18.48 9.31
N ASP A 877 1.79 17.82 10.24
CA ASP A 877 3.23 18.02 10.49
C ASP A 877 4.13 17.18 9.56
N GLY A 878 3.59 16.17 8.86
CA GLY A 878 4.34 15.23 8.02
C GLY A 878 5.29 14.33 8.85
N GLU A 879 4.87 13.95 10.06
CA GLU A 879 5.69 13.18 11.00
C GLU A 879 5.45 11.67 10.85
N VAL A 880 4.32 11.27 10.24
CA VAL A 880 4.05 9.89 9.86
C VAL A 880 4.41 9.74 8.39
N LEU A 881 5.36 8.86 8.09
CA LEU A 881 5.68 8.53 6.71
C LEU A 881 4.53 7.72 6.11
N GLU A 882 3.95 8.18 5.01
CA GLU A 882 2.77 7.57 4.41
C GLU A 882 3.03 6.98 3.02
N SER A 883 2.29 5.92 2.68
CA SER A 883 2.34 5.37 1.31
C SER A 883 1.77 6.32 0.26
N ASN A 884 0.96 7.31 0.67
CA ASN A 884 0.41 8.34 -0.20
C ASN A 884 0.18 9.66 0.55
N GLU A 885 1.24 10.47 0.62
CA GLU A 885 1.26 11.82 1.19
C GLU A 885 0.27 12.83 0.57
N THR A 886 -0.42 12.48 -0.52
CA THR A 886 -1.29 13.43 -1.26
C THR A 886 -2.77 13.32 -0.88
N ASN A 887 -3.15 12.34 -0.06
CA ASN A 887 -4.55 12.06 0.27
C ASN A 887 -4.99 12.54 1.67
N ASN A 888 -4.13 13.28 2.36
CA ASN A 888 -4.27 13.69 3.76
C ASN A 888 -5.26 14.84 3.98
N THR A 889 -5.74 15.47 2.91
CA THR A 889 -6.63 16.64 3.01
C THR A 889 -8.03 16.38 2.48
N PHE A 890 -9.02 16.98 3.13
CA PHE A 890 -10.40 17.00 2.64
C PHE A 890 -11.02 18.39 2.81
N ILE A 891 -11.76 18.83 1.81
CA ILE A 891 -12.33 20.17 1.75
C ILE A 891 -13.86 20.10 1.86
N ALA A 892 -14.44 20.84 2.79
CA ALA A 892 -15.87 21.04 2.95
C ALA A 892 -16.25 22.53 2.85
N SER A 893 -17.48 22.84 2.44
CA SER A 893 -17.97 24.22 2.43
C SER A 893 -18.55 24.62 3.79
N LEU A 894 -18.23 25.83 4.24
CA LEU A 894 -18.78 26.42 5.46
C LEU A 894 -19.33 27.82 5.19
N HIS A 895 -20.56 28.09 5.62
CA HIS A 895 -21.09 29.44 5.61
C HIS A 895 -20.96 30.03 7.01
N VAL A 896 -20.24 31.15 7.14
CA VAL A 896 -20.03 31.86 8.40
C VAL A 896 -21.01 33.01 8.49
N ILE A 897 -21.75 33.10 9.59
CA ILE A 897 -22.76 34.13 9.86
C ILE A 897 -22.42 34.96 11.10
N ASP A 898 -22.95 36.18 11.15
CA ASP A 898 -22.91 37.02 12.36
C ASP A 898 -23.98 36.57 13.37
N SER A 899 -23.95 37.11 14.59
CA SER A 899 -24.93 36.85 15.65
C SER A 899 -26.16 37.79 15.59
N ALA A 900 -27.25 37.43 16.29
CA ALA A 900 -28.45 38.27 16.43
C ALA A 900 -28.13 39.70 16.89
N CYS A 901 -28.65 40.72 16.19
CA CYS A 901 -28.30 42.13 16.36
C CYS A 901 -29.55 43.02 16.51
N LEU A 902 -29.77 43.60 17.70
CA LEU A 902 -30.87 44.51 17.99
C LEU A 902 -30.50 45.94 17.57
N VAL A 903 -31.21 46.47 16.58
CA VAL A 903 -31.11 47.87 16.17
C VAL A 903 -32.39 48.62 16.53
N VAL A 904 -32.24 49.79 17.17
CA VAL A 904 -33.34 50.63 17.64
C VAL A 904 -33.40 51.93 16.85
N LYS A 905 -34.55 52.24 16.24
CA LYS A 905 -34.74 53.44 15.42
C LYS A 905 -36.05 54.18 15.80
N PRO A 906 -35.99 55.44 16.29
CA PRO A 906 -34.80 56.21 16.65
C PRO A 906 -34.17 55.74 17.99
N ALA A 907 -32.87 55.96 18.16
CA ALA A 907 -32.13 55.60 19.38
C ALA A 907 -32.48 56.46 20.62
N SER A 908 -33.25 57.53 20.45
CA SER A 908 -33.80 58.36 21.53
C SER A 908 -35.11 59.01 21.07
N VAL A 909 -36.04 59.25 22.00
CA VAL A 909 -37.34 59.86 21.70
C VAL A 909 -37.47 61.21 22.40
N ASN A 910 -37.80 62.24 21.63
CA ASN A 910 -38.15 63.56 22.12
C ASN A 910 -39.56 63.92 21.62
N PHE A 911 -40.50 64.04 22.54
CA PHE A 911 -41.90 64.37 22.25
C PHE A 911 -42.14 65.85 21.94
N GLY A 912 -41.11 66.69 22.05
CA GLY A 912 -41.19 68.13 21.83
C GLY A 912 -41.95 68.87 22.93
N THR A 913 -42.52 70.02 22.57
CA THR A 913 -43.40 70.79 23.46
C THR A 913 -44.85 70.48 23.13
N VAL A 914 -45.61 70.02 24.13
CA VAL A 914 -47.04 69.67 24.04
C VAL A 914 -47.83 70.58 24.99
N VAL A 915 -49.04 70.99 24.61
CA VAL A 915 -49.91 71.76 25.50
C VAL A 915 -50.56 70.81 26.51
N THR A 916 -50.74 71.23 27.77
CA THR A 916 -51.39 70.42 28.81
C THR A 916 -52.78 69.97 28.34
N GLY A 917 -53.10 68.68 28.51
CA GLY A 917 -54.32 68.05 27.97
C GLY A 917 -54.27 67.66 26.48
N GLY A 918 -53.20 68.00 25.76
CA GLY A 918 -52.86 67.46 24.43
C GLY A 918 -51.93 66.25 24.51
N GLY A 919 -51.76 65.54 23.38
CA GLY A 919 -50.92 64.34 23.30
C GLY A 919 -49.99 64.33 22.08
N SER A 920 -48.83 63.68 22.23
CA SER A 920 -47.88 63.39 21.15
C SER A 920 -47.56 61.90 21.14
N GLN A 921 -47.51 61.30 19.94
CA GLN A 921 -47.22 59.88 19.76
C GLN A 921 -45.97 59.70 18.91
N VAL A 922 -45.09 58.78 19.31
CA VAL A 922 -43.88 58.41 18.56
C VAL A 922 -43.80 56.88 18.48
N TYR A 923 -43.36 56.37 17.33
CA TYR A 923 -43.06 54.96 17.13
C TYR A 923 -41.55 54.73 17.17
N VAL A 924 -41.14 53.68 17.87
CA VAL A 924 -39.75 53.19 17.86
C VAL A 924 -39.74 51.80 17.24
N GLU A 925 -38.98 51.61 16.17
CA GLU A 925 -38.72 50.31 15.55
C GLU A 925 -37.63 49.57 16.33
N LEU A 926 -37.89 48.31 16.65
CA LEU A 926 -36.94 47.34 17.16
C LEU A 926 -36.75 46.29 16.06
N LYS A 927 -35.57 46.24 15.44
CA LYS A 927 -35.30 45.38 14.29
C LYS A 927 -34.15 44.42 14.58
N ASN A 928 -34.30 43.17 14.14
CA ASN A 928 -33.18 42.23 14.03
C ASN A 928 -32.45 42.50 12.70
N GLU A 929 -31.29 43.15 12.74
CA GLU A 929 -30.45 43.40 11.55
C GLU A 929 -29.36 42.33 11.34
N GLY A 930 -29.42 41.18 12.05
CA GLY A 930 -28.54 40.03 11.76
C GLY A 930 -28.79 39.42 10.37
N GLU A 931 -27.82 38.68 9.84
CA GLU A 931 -27.94 37.96 8.56
C GLU A 931 -27.89 36.43 8.77
N GLY A 932 -29.04 35.74 8.82
CA GLY A 932 -29.01 34.26 8.88
C GLY A 932 -30.31 33.54 9.24
N VAL A 933 -30.35 32.22 9.04
CA VAL A 933 -31.54 31.35 9.25
C VAL A 933 -31.66 30.84 10.70
N LEU A 934 -30.67 31.11 11.58
CA LEU A 934 -30.66 30.67 12.99
C LEU A 934 -30.58 31.81 14.03
N ASP A 935 -30.59 33.08 13.61
CA ASP A 935 -30.47 34.24 14.51
C ASP A 935 -31.81 34.82 14.94
N THR A 936 -32.63 34.04 15.65
CA THR A 936 -33.82 34.60 16.30
C THR A 936 -33.38 35.55 17.42
N LEU A 937 -33.59 36.85 17.23
CA LEU A 937 -33.45 37.85 18.28
C LEU A 937 -34.64 37.69 19.24
N VAL A 938 -34.35 37.36 20.50
CA VAL A 938 -35.33 37.23 21.59
C VAL A 938 -35.21 38.44 22.50
N ILE A 939 -36.19 39.34 22.43
CA ILE A 939 -36.35 40.42 23.41
C ILE A 939 -37.09 39.83 24.61
N SER A 940 -36.38 39.62 25.70
CA SER A 940 -36.90 38.96 26.90
C SER A 940 -37.66 39.88 27.84
N ASN A 941 -37.35 41.18 27.83
CA ASN A 941 -37.99 42.16 28.72
C ASN A 941 -37.93 43.60 28.16
N ILE A 942 -38.96 44.40 28.44
CA ILE A 942 -39.03 45.84 28.14
C ILE A 942 -39.55 46.54 29.39
N THR A 943 -38.79 47.49 29.93
CA THR A 943 -39.12 48.20 31.17
C THR A 943 -38.95 49.71 31.03
N PHE A 944 -39.71 50.46 31.83
CA PHE A 944 -39.69 51.93 31.86
C PHE A 944 -39.18 52.43 33.21
N SER A 945 -38.41 53.52 33.19
CA SER A 945 -37.93 54.23 34.37
C SER A 945 -37.96 55.76 34.17
N GLY A 946 -37.96 56.52 35.26
CA GLY A 946 -38.07 57.98 35.26
C GLY A 946 -39.50 58.48 35.53
N ASP A 947 -39.92 59.55 34.86
CA ASP A 947 -41.25 60.12 35.07
C ASP A 947 -42.37 59.17 34.65
N ALA A 948 -43.35 58.97 35.54
CA ALA A 948 -44.42 57.98 35.38
C ALA A 948 -45.28 58.18 34.12
N ILE A 949 -45.31 59.40 33.58
CA ILE A 949 -46.02 59.74 32.36
C ILE A 949 -45.60 58.92 31.13
N PHE A 950 -44.35 58.47 31.08
CA PHE A 950 -43.85 57.66 29.98
C PHE A 950 -44.22 56.18 30.08
N ASN A 951 -44.62 55.70 31.26
CA ASN A 951 -45.06 54.32 31.48
C ASN A 951 -46.59 54.23 31.54
N ASN A 952 -47.24 54.66 30.47
CA ASN A 952 -48.70 54.68 30.39
C ASN A 952 -49.23 53.38 29.78
N THR A 953 -49.71 52.46 30.62
CA THR A 953 -50.21 51.15 30.18
C THR A 953 -51.53 51.20 29.42
N GLU A 954 -52.26 52.33 29.47
CA GLU A 954 -53.53 52.50 28.74
C GLU A 954 -53.30 52.91 27.28
N TYR A 955 -52.28 53.73 27.02
CA TYR A 955 -52.03 54.29 25.70
C TYR A 955 -50.78 53.76 24.99
N ASN A 956 -49.74 53.34 25.72
CA ASN A 956 -48.55 52.77 25.09
C ASN A 956 -48.88 51.39 24.49
N LEU A 957 -48.47 51.18 23.24
CA LEU A 957 -48.53 49.90 22.55
C LEU A 957 -47.17 49.23 22.65
N ILE A 958 -47.01 48.39 23.67
CA ILE A 958 -45.78 47.63 23.92
C ILE A 958 -46.05 46.16 23.58
N PRO A 959 -45.22 45.51 22.75
CA PRO A 959 -45.38 44.10 22.43
C PRO A 959 -45.18 43.25 23.69
N SER A 960 -45.92 42.14 23.79
CA SER A 960 -45.76 41.18 24.88
C SER A 960 -44.41 40.48 24.79
N THR A 961 -43.61 40.52 25.85
CA THR A 961 -42.34 39.80 25.92
C THR A 961 -42.52 38.37 26.46
N PRO A 962 -41.76 37.37 25.96
CA PRO A 962 -40.68 37.51 24.98
C PRO A 962 -41.18 37.78 23.55
N VAL A 963 -40.43 38.59 22.79
CA VAL A 963 -40.65 38.80 21.35
C VAL A 963 -39.53 38.11 20.59
N GLU A 964 -39.90 37.22 19.67
CA GLU A 964 -38.98 36.55 18.76
C GLU A 964 -39.03 37.26 17.40
N LEU A 965 -37.87 37.69 16.90
CA LEU A 965 -37.74 38.33 15.60
C LEU A 965 -36.76 37.52 14.74
N GLY A 966 -37.24 37.01 13.61
CA GLY A 966 -36.38 36.45 12.58
C GLY A 966 -35.48 37.51 11.94
N THR A 967 -34.54 37.08 11.13
CA THR A 967 -33.64 37.97 10.38
C THR A 967 -34.42 39.01 9.58
N ASN A 968 -34.02 40.28 9.71
CA ASN A 968 -34.65 41.45 9.11
C ASN A 968 -36.11 41.73 9.53
N GLU A 969 -36.65 41.02 10.52
CA GLU A 969 -37.96 41.33 11.09
C GLU A 969 -37.89 42.48 12.09
N SER A 970 -38.99 43.24 12.16
CA SER A 970 -39.16 44.38 13.06
C SER A 970 -40.40 44.22 13.92
N THR A 971 -40.34 44.71 15.15
CA THR A 971 -41.50 45.07 15.97
C THR A 971 -41.46 46.55 16.33
N TYR A 972 -42.53 47.08 16.90
CA TYR A 972 -42.67 48.51 17.17
C TYR A 972 -43.14 48.78 18.59
N LEU A 973 -42.56 49.81 19.21
CA LEU A 973 -43.08 50.43 20.43
C LEU A 973 -43.87 51.68 20.03
N GLY A 974 -45.18 51.69 20.29
CA GLY A 974 -46.00 52.89 20.17
C GLY A 974 -46.03 53.64 21.49
N LEU A 975 -45.39 54.80 21.57
CA LEU A 975 -45.24 55.57 22.82
C LEU A 975 -46.10 56.82 22.79
N TYR A 976 -46.82 57.09 23.87
CA TYR A 976 -47.66 58.28 24.04
C TYR A 976 -47.16 59.16 25.18
N PHE A 977 -47.17 60.47 24.94
CA PHE A 977 -46.87 61.50 25.93
C PHE A 977 -48.04 62.49 26.01
N MET A 978 -48.80 62.44 27.10
CA MET A 978 -50.01 63.25 27.34
C MET A 978 -49.98 63.86 28.75
N PRO A 979 -49.30 65.01 28.94
CA PRO A 979 -49.13 65.63 30.25
C PRO A 979 -50.38 66.40 30.71
N GLU A 980 -50.80 66.15 31.95
CA GLU A 980 -51.88 66.90 32.61
C GLU A 980 -51.40 68.20 33.26
N THR A 981 -50.09 68.34 33.49
CA THR A 981 -49.49 69.53 34.14
C THR A 981 -48.27 70.02 33.37
N ALA A 982 -48.09 71.34 33.35
CA ALA A 982 -46.94 71.95 32.68
C ALA A 982 -45.63 71.59 33.40
N GLY A 983 -44.57 71.31 32.65
CA GLY A 983 -43.30 70.83 33.19
C GLY A 983 -42.37 70.23 32.15
N THR A 984 -41.17 69.83 32.59
CA THR A 984 -40.21 69.06 31.78
C THR A 984 -40.13 67.66 32.32
N TYR A 985 -40.20 66.67 31.43
CA TYR A 985 -40.26 65.25 31.77
C TYR A 985 -39.10 64.50 31.11
N SER A 986 -38.54 63.53 31.83
CA SER A 986 -37.49 62.63 31.34
C SER A 986 -37.69 61.18 31.80
N GLY A 987 -37.31 60.23 30.96
CA GLY A 987 -37.41 58.80 31.26
C GLY A 987 -36.47 57.97 30.41
N THR A 988 -36.49 56.65 30.61
CA THR A 988 -35.69 55.70 29.81
C THR A 988 -36.42 54.37 29.68
N ILE A 989 -36.44 53.84 28.46
CA ILE A 989 -36.84 52.46 28.17
C ILE A 989 -35.58 51.58 28.24
N THR A 990 -35.64 50.46 28.95
CA THR A 990 -34.58 49.44 28.96
C THR A 990 -35.11 48.16 28.33
N ILE A 991 -34.42 47.69 27.30
CA ILE A 991 -34.71 46.47 26.55
C ILE A 991 -33.64 45.44 26.89
N THR A 992 -34.05 44.23 27.28
CA THR A 992 -33.15 43.09 27.51
C THR A 992 -33.35 42.06 26.40
N SER A 993 -32.26 41.61 25.77
CA SER A 993 -32.30 40.66 24.65
C SER A 993 -31.17 39.62 24.73
N ASN A 994 -31.19 38.64 23.82
CA ASN A 994 -30.10 37.69 23.58
C ASN A 994 -29.04 38.23 22.59
N ASP A 995 -29.06 39.51 22.25
CA ASP A 995 -27.99 40.14 21.47
C ASP A 995 -26.69 40.08 22.30
N PRO A 996 -25.64 39.38 21.83
CA PRO A 996 -24.41 39.19 22.60
C PRO A 996 -23.58 40.48 22.73
N ASN A 997 -23.74 41.42 21.81
CA ASN A 997 -23.01 42.69 21.77
C ASN A 997 -23.76 43.79 22.56
N ALA A 998 -25.08 43.71 22.63
CA ALA A 998 -25.94 44.65 23.35
C ALA A 998 -27.06 43.94 24.14
N PRO A 999 -26.71 43.11 25.15
CA PRO A 999 -27.70 42.35 25.94
C PRO A 999 -28.67 43.25 26.72
N THR A 1000 -28.33 44.53 26.86
CA THR A 1000 -29.20 45.57 27.39
C THR A 1000 -29.07 46.85 26.55
N THR A 1001 -30.18 47.30 25.97
CA THR A 1001 -30.25 48.53 25.16
C THR A 1001 -31.16 49.57 25.84
N GLN A 1002 -30.70 50.83 25.91
CA GLN A 1002 -31.43 51.92 26.57
C GLN A 1002 -31.88 52.99 25.58
N ILE A 1003 -33.13 53.45 25.71
CA ILE A 1003 -33.73 54.49 24.86
C ILE A 1003 -34.16 55.67 25.74
N PRO A 1004 -33.43 56.80 25.70
CA PRO A 1004 -33.81 58.00 26.45
C PRO A 1004 -35.12 58.61 25.94
N LEU A 1005 -35.97 59.09 26.86
CA LEU A 1005 -37.24 59.76 26.61
C LEU A 1005 -37.22 61.19 27.19
N THR A 1006 -37.70 62.17 26.43
CA THR A 1006 -37.83 63.57 26.88
C THR A 1006 -39.10 64.24 26.33
N GLY A 1007 -39.67 65.17 27.08
CA GLY A 1007 -40.82 65.98 26.64
C GLY A 1007 -41.06 67.20 27.51
N VAL A 1008 -41.70 68.24 26.96
CA VAL A 1008 -42.05 69.48 27.68
C VAL A 1008 -43.56 69.74 27.55
N ALA A 1009 -44.19 70.13 28.64
CA ALA A 1009 -45.61 70.48 28.71
C ALA A 1009 -45.79 71.97 29.04
N THR A 1010 -46.67 72.69 28.33
CA THR A 1010 -46.99 74.11 28.56
C THR A 1010 -48.49 74.34 28.71
N GLU A 1011 -48.92 75.31 29.53
CA GLU A 1011 -50.34 75.63 29.71
C GLU A 1011 -50.98 76.29 28.46
N PRO A 1012 -52.28 76.05 28.17
CA PRO A 1012 -53.01 76.72 27.10
C PRO A 1012 -53.22 78.22 27.38
N VAL A 1013 -53.21 79.05 26.33
CA VAL A 1013 -53.48 80.49 26.41
C VAL A 1013 -54.99 80.75 26.38
N THR A 1014 -55.50 81.54 27.34
CA THR A 1014 -56.93 81.92 27.44
C THR A 1014 -57.14 83.43 27.48
N HIS A 1015 -58.25 83.92 26.91
CA HIS A 1015 -58.73 85.31 26.97
C HIS A 1015 -60.09 85.41 27.64
N THR A 1016 -60.44 86.59 28.14
CA THR A 1016 -61.67 86.86 28.90
C THR A 1016 -62.62 87.78 28.12
N ILE A 1017 -63.89 87.35 27.96
CA ILE A 1017 -64.97 88.24 27.49
C ILE A 1017 -65.89 88.60 28.65
N THR A 1018 -65.95 89.87 29.04
CA THR A 1018 -66.82 90.35 30.13
C THR A 1018 -68.17 90.79 29.58
N ALA A 1019 -69.23 90.05 29.91
CA ALA A 1019 -70.60 90.33 29.48
C ALA A 1019 -71.47 90.95 30.58
N SER A 1020 -72.23 91.99 30.23
CA SER A 1020 -73.16 92.67 31.14
C SER A 1020 -74.49 93.03 30.47
N ALA A 1021 -75.55 93.20 31.28
CA ALA A 1021 -76.87 93.59 30.81
C ALA A 1021 -77.47 94.64 31.75
N GLY A 1022 -78.04 95.71 31.19
CA GLY A 1022 -78.82 96.70 31.93
C GLY A 1022 -80.18 96.16 32.37
N SER A 1023 -80.89 96.92 33.21
CA SER A 1023 -82.22 96.54 33.69
C SER A 1023 -83.24 96.42 32.54
N GLY A 1024 -84.01 95.32 32.49
CA GLY A 1024 -85.05 95.10 31.48
C GLY A 1024 -84.74 94.01 30.44
N GLY A 1025 -83.73 93.19 30.68
CA GLY A 1025 -83.44 91.97 29.92
C GLY A 1025 -82.19 91.28 30.44
N SER A 1026 -81.68 90.31 29.69
CA SER A 1026 -80.51 89.50 30.05
C SER A 1026 -79.57 89.29 28.87
N ILE A 1027 -78.30 89.02 29.18
CA ILE A 1027 -77.30 88.50 28.24
C ILE A 1027 -76.80 87.15 28.75
N SER A 1028 -76.62 86.17 27.87
CA SER A 1028 -76.17 84.83 28.22
C SER A 1028 -75.06 84.37 27.27
N PRO A 1029 -73.89 83.91 27.78
CA PRO A 1029 -73.49 83.90 29.20
C PRO A 1029 -73.28 85.33 29.79
N LEU A 1030 -73.45 85.48 31.11
CA LEU A 1030 -73.25 86.73 31.86
C LEU A 1030 -71.95 86.67 32.67
N GLY A 1031 -71.27 87.82 32.84
CA GLY A 1031 -70.03 87.92 33.61
C GLY A 1031 -68.78 87.65 32.78
N ASP A 1032 -67.67 87.34 33.46
CA ASP A 1032 -66.41 87.00 32.80
C ASP A 1032 -66.47 85.59 32.22
N VAL A 1033 -66.22 85.48 30.92
CA VAL A 1033 -66.23 84.23 30.17
C VAL A 1033 -64.83 83.96 29.64
N SER A 1034 -64.12 83.01 30.26
CA SER A 1034 -62.82 82.54 29.80
C SER A 1034 -62.98 81.66 28.56
N ILE A 1035 -62.21 81.95 27.51
CA ILE A 1035 -62.19 81.18 26.26
C ILE A 1035 -60.75 80.96 25.78
N LEU A 1036 -60.51 79.90 25.03
CA LEU A 1036 -59.18 79.60 24.47
C LEU A 1036 -58.83 80.58 23.34
N ASP A 1037 -57.54 80.91 23.21
CA ASP A 1037 -57.01 81.70 22.10
C ASP A 1037 -57.48 81.15 20.73
N GLY A 1038 -57.97 82.04 19.87
CA GLY A 1038 -58.52 81.73 18.55
C GLY A 1038 -59.92 81.09 18.55
N SER A 1039 -60.56 80.90 19.71
CA SER A 1039 -61.93 80.33 19.77
C SER A 1039 -63.02 81.37 19.51
N ASN A 1040 -64.19 80.90 19.05
CA ASN A 1040 -65.38 81.72 18.87
C ASN A 1040 -66.29 81.65 20.09
N ARG A 1041 -67.00 82.74 20.41
CA ARG A 1041 -68.01 82.76 21.48
C ARG A 1041 -69.23 83.60 21.13
N THR A 1042 -70.40 82.97 21.22
CA THR A 1042 -71.70 83.63 21.00
C THR A 1042 -72.35 84.03 22.33
N PHE A 1043 -72.93 85.23 22.34
CA PHE A 1043 -73.77 85.77 23.40
C PHE A 1043 -75.18 86.01 22.86
N THR A 1044 -76.18 85.62 23.64
CA THR A 1044 -77.61 85.82 23.33
C THR A 1044 -78.19 86.88 24.24
N ILE A 1045 -78.93 87.83 23.67
CA ILE A 1045 -79.55 88.96 24.36
C ILE A 1045 -81.07 88.80 24.29
N THR A 1046 -81.71 88.77 25.47
CA THR A 1046 -83.15 88.54 25.59
C THR A 1046 -83.79 89.69 26.36
N PRO A 1047 -84.64 90.53 25.74
CA PRO A 1047 -85.39 91.56 26.46
C PRO A 1047 -86.49 90.92 27.35
N ASP A 1048 -86.78 91.54 28.49
CA ASP A 1048 -87.91 91.16 29.34
C ASP A 1048 -89.25 91.50 28.67
N THR A 1049 -90.36 90.95 29.17
CA THR A 1049 -91.71 91.34 28.72
C THR A 1049 -91.91 92.86 28.79
N CYS A 1050 -92.57 93.46 27.79
CA CYS A 1050 -92.72 94.92 27.64
C CYS A 1050 -91.42 95.72 27.42
N ARG A 1051 -90.29 95.05 27.11
CA ARG A 1051 -89.01 95.69 26.76
C ARG A 1051 -88.60 95.35 25.32
N TYR A 1052 -87.78 96.22 24.73
CA TYR A 1052 -87.05 95.93 23.50
C TYR A 1052 -85.55 96.20 23.74
N ILE A 1053 -84.68 95.56 22.97
CA ILE A 1053 -83.24 95.83 23.03
C ILE A 1053 -83.02 97.25 22.50
N SER A 1054 -82.52 98.16 23.32
CA SER A 1054 -82.22 99.53 22.87
C SER A 1054 -80.89 99.58 22.14
N ASP A 1055 -79.87 98.88 22.66
CA ASP A 1055 -78.55 98.80 22.03
C ASP A 1055 -77.71 97.66 22.63
N LEU A 1056 -76.70 97.24 21.88
CA LEU A 1056 -75.64 96.32 22.30
C LEU A 1056 -74.28 96.98 22.04
N LEU A 1057 -73.44 97.12 23.07
CA LEU A 1057 -72.08 97.62 22.93
C LEU A 1057 -71.11 96.45 22.94
N VAL A 1058 -70.16 96.43 22.01
CA VAL A 1058 -69.02 95.51 21.98
C VAL A 1058 -67.76 96.35 22.03
N ASP A 1059 -66.90 96.10 23.03
CA ASP A 1059 -65.70 96.91 23.31
C ASP A 1059 -65.99 98.41 23.40
N GLY A 1060 -67.12 98.75 24.04
CA GLY A 1060 -67.60 100.12 24.18
C GLY A 1060 -68.22 100.74 22.92
N SER A 1061 -68.21 100.05 21.78
CA SER A 1061 -68.77 100.52 20.50
C SER A 1061 -70.14 99.92 20.23
N SER A 1062 -71.11 100.75 19.82
CA SER A 1062 -72.47 100.29 19.51
C SER A 1062 -72.50 99.45 18.24
N VAL A 1063 -73.14 98.27 18.33
CA VAL A 1063 -73.44 97.39 17.18
C VAL A 1063 -74.96 97.36 16.87
N GLY A 1064 -75.72 98.26 17.49
CA GLY A 1064 -77.17 98.34 17.36
C GLY A 1064 -77.91 97.25 18.15
N PRO A 1065 -79.26 97.27 18.13
CA PRO A 1065 -80.06 96.29 18.86
C PRO A 1065 -79.99 94.92 18.16
N GLN A 1066 -79.24 94.00 18.75
CA GLN A 1066 -79.10 92.63 18.26
C GLN A 1066 -79.50 91.63 19.34
N THR A 1067 -80.19 90.55 18.92
CA THR A 1067 -80.57 89.45 19.81
C THR A 1067 -79.44 88.44 20.04
N SER A 1068 -78.36 88.52 19.26
CA SER A 1068 -77.15 87.72 19.48
C SER A 1068 -75.91 88.41 18.89
N TYR A 1069 -74.74 88.13 19.46
CA TYR A 1069 -73.45 88.58 18.94
C TYR A 1069 -72.40 87.48 19.12
N THR A 1070 -71.60 87.21 18.09
CA THR A 1070 -70.51 86.23 18.12
C THR A 1070 -69.18 86.94 18.01
N PHE A 1071 -68.31 86.76 19.00
CA PHE A 1071 -66.89 87.02 18.85
C PHE A 1071 -66.27 85.86 18.08
N GLU A 1072 -65.64 86.14 16.96
CA GLU A 1072 -64.92 85.15 16.15
C GLU A 1072 -63.42 85.32 16.36
N ASN A 1073 -62.70 84.20 16.46
CA ASN A 1073 -61.25 84.12 16.58
C ASN A 1073 -60.68 85.05 17.66
N VAL A 1074 -61.07 84.82 18.92
CA VAL A 1074 -60.70 85.72 20.01
C VAL A 1074 -59.24 85.55 20.38
N THR A 1075 -58.47 86.63 20.20
CA THR A 1075 -57.02 86.67 20.42
C THR A 1075 -56.62 87.71 21.48
N ALA A 1076 -57.60 88.32 22.15
CA ALA A 1076 -57.44 89.26 23.26
C ALA A 1076 -58.72 89.31 24.12
N ASP A 1077 -58.65 89.97 25.27
CA ASP A 1077 -59.83 90.21 26.12
C ASP A 1077 -60.83 91.16 25.45
N HIS A 1078 -62.14 90.93 25.65
CA HIS A 1078 -63.23 91.74 25.09
C HIS A 1078 -64.32 92.05 26.12
N THR A 1079 -65.20 93.01 25.80
CA THR A 1079 -66.39 93.36 26.61
C THR A 1079 -67.65 93.42 25.76
N ILE A 1080 -68.79 93.02 26.31
CA ILE A 1080 -70.10 93.12 25.66
C ILE A 1080 -71.18 93.57 26.66
N SER A 1081 -71.97 94.58 26.34
CA SER A 1081 -73.01 95.10 27.24
C SER A 1081 -74.32 95.41 26.53
N ALA A 1082 -75.43 94.81 26.97
CA ALA A 1082 -76.77 95.02 26.43
C ALA A 1082 -77.57 96.06 27.22
N SER A 1083 -78.39 96.86 26.54
CA SER A 1083 -79.31 97.84 27.12
C SER A 1083 -80.74 97.67 26.58
N PHE A 1084 -81.75 98.06 27.36
CA PHE A 1084 -83.17 97.80 27.05
C PHE A 1084 -84.07 99.03 27.24
N GLY A 1085 -85.04 99.22 26.34
CA GLY A 1085 -86.05 100.29 26.37
C GLY A 1085 -87.49 99.79 26.58
N LEU A 1086 -88.41 100.67 26.99
CA LEU A 1086 -89.84 100.40 27.27
C LEU A 1086 -90.74 100.52 26.02
N LEU A 1087 -91.67 99.59 25.81
CA LEU A 1087 -92.72 99.70 24.77
C LEU A 1087 -93.83 100.71 25.17
N THR A 1088 -94.48 101.37 24.20
CA THR A 1088 -95.59 102.32 24.41
C THR A 1088 -96.72 102.11 23.38
N TYR A 1089 -97.98 102.16 23.82
CA TYR A 1089 -99.20 101.98 23.02
C TYR A 1089 -100.00 103.28 22.88
N ALA A 1090 -100.74 103.41 21.78
CA ALA A 1090 -101.54 104.59 21.46
C ALA A 1090 -103.04 104.32 21.66
N ILE A 1091 -103.71 105.10 22.50
CA ILE A 1091 -105.18 105.07 22.69
C ILE A 1091 -105.80 106.30 22.04
N THR A 1092 -106.83 106.13 21.20
CA THR A 1092 -107.49 107.24 20.51
C THR A 1092 -108.93 107.44 21.02
N ALA A 1093 -109.25 108.63 21.52
CA ALA A 1093 -110.59 108.95 22.03
C ALA A 1093 -111.27 110.09 21.26
N SER A 1094 -112.57 109.93 20.96
CA SER A 1094 -113.39 110.91 20.25
C SER A 1094 -114.82 110.95 20.79
N ALA A 1095 -115.44 112.14 20.79
CA ALA A 1095 -116.84 112.34 21.19
C ALA A 1095 -117.75 112.64 19.99
N GLY A 1096 -119.02 112.19 20.04
CA GLY A 1096 -120.06 112.63 19.11
C GLY A 1096 -120.60 114.03 19.43
N THR A 1097 -121.58 114.52 18.66
CA THR A 1097 -122.23 115.82 18.90
C THR A 1097 -122.96 115.86 20.25
N GLY A 1098 -122.75 116.90 21.06
CA GLY A 1098 -123.42 117.09 22.36
C GLY A 1098 -122.61 116.67 23.60
N GLY A 1099 -121.29 116.47 23.47
CA GLY A 1099 -120.38 116.26 24.58
C GLY A 1099 -118.91 116.20 24.16
N SER A 1100 -118.00 115.98 25.11
CA SER A 1100 -116.55 115.86 24.90
C SER A 1100 -115.93 114.69 25.68
N ILE A 1101 -114.79 114.18 25.20
CA ILE A 1101 -113.93 113.23 25.94
C ILE A 1101 -112.57 113.88 26.17
N SER A 1102 -112.02 113.78 27.38
CA SER A 1102 -110.70 114.33 27.73
C SER A 1102 -109.83 113.30 28.47
N PRO A 1103 -108.56 113.11 28.08
CA PRO A 1103 -107.89 113.70 26.90
C PRO A 1103 -108.50 113.22 25.58
N SER A 1104 -108.57 114.09 24.56
CA SER A 1104 -109.08 113.73 23.22
C SER A 1104 -107.93 113.41 22.26
N ASN A 1105 -108.25 112.74 21.14
CA ASN A 1105 -107.31 112.24 20.13
C ASN A 1105 -106.39 111.15 20.67
N MET A 1106 -105.18 111.03 20.10
CA MET A 1106 -104.20 109.99 20.40
C MET A 1106 -103.41 110.31 21.67
N VAL A 1107 -103.35 109.35 22.59
CA VAL A 1107 -102.62 109.42 23.87
C VAL A 1107 -101.72 108.20 23.99
N MET A 1108 -100.43 108.43 24.20
CA MET A 1108 -99.46 107.34 24.43
C MET A 1108 -99.48 106.88 25.89
N VAL A 1109 -99.50 105.57 26.09
CA VAL A 1109 -99.43 104.91 27.39
C VAL A 1109 -98.32 103.85 27.34
N SER A 1110 -97.40 103.85 28.29
CA SER A 1110 -96.37 102.82 28.38
C SER A 1110 -96.99 101.43 28.62
N CYS A 1111 -96.39 100.38 28.06
CA CYS A 1111 -96.82 98.98 28.26
C CYS A 1111 -96.97 98.66 29.76
N GLY A 1112 -98.12 98.15 30.18
CA GLY A 1112 -98.52 97.94 31.58
C GLY A 1112 -98.99 99.19 32.33
N GLY A 1113 -99.16 100.33 31.65
CA GLY A 1113 -99.65 101.58 32.23
C GLY A 1113 -101.17 101.72 32.17
N SER A 1114 -101.75 102.61 32.98
CA SER A 1114 -103.19 102.91 32.95
C SER A 1114 -103.48 104.34 32.49
N ARG A 1115 -104.58 104.55 31.77
CA ARG A 1115 -105.04 105.89 31.35
C ARG A 1115 -106.55 106.06 31.46
N THR A 1116 -106.94 107.13 32.16
CA THR A 1116 -108.35 107.51 32.34
C THR A 1116 -108.77 108.58 31.32
N PHE A 1117 -109.95 108.40 30.75
CA PHE A 1117 -110.66 109.31 29.87
C PHE A 1117 -111.97 109.74 30.54
N THR A 1118 -112.24 111.04 30.64
CA THR A 1118 -113.46 111.60 31.23
C THR A 1118 -114.41 112.02 30.11
N ILE A 1119 -115.68 111.61 30.21
CA ILE A 1119 -116.74 111.91 29.24
C ILE A 1119 -117.70 112.92 29.87
N THR A 1120 -117.82 114.09 29.25
CA THR A 1120 -118.66 115.19 29.76
C THR A 1120 -119.71 115.57 28.71
N PRO A 1121 -121.02 115.36 28.98
CA PRO A 1121 -122.07 115.85 28.09
C PRO A 1121 -122.21 117.37 28.17
N ASP A 1122 -122.56 118.02 27.06
CA ASP A 1122 -122.84 119.45 27.02
C ASP A 1122 -124.16 119.77 27.77
N GLU A 1123 -124.39 121.04 28.11
CA GLU A 1123 -125.60 121.45 28.84
C GLU A 1123 -126.88 121.06 28.07
N HIS A 1124 -127.85 120.48 28.79
CA HIS A 1124 -129.08 119.85 28.25
C HIS A 1124 -128.90 118.55 27.46
N TYR A 1125 -127.68 118.00 27.35
CA TYR A 1125 -127.42 116.65 26.86
C TYR A 1125 -127.18 115.67 28.01
N HIS A 1126 -127.38 114.38 27.77
CA HIS A 1126 -126.91 113.30 28.64
C HIS A 1126 -126.10 112.31 27.80
N ILE A 1127 -125.18 111.57 28.43
CA ILE A 1127 -124.40 110.55 27.74
C ILE A 1127 -125.36 109.45 27.28
N SER A 1128 -125.49 109.28 25.97
CA SER A 1128 -126.32 108.21 25.40
C SER A 1128 -125.57 106.87 25.37
N ASN A 1129 -124.26 106.91 25.11
CA ASN A 1129 -123.37 105.74 25.14
C ASN A 1129 -121.89 106.15 25.10
N VAL A 1130 -121.00 105.31 25.60
CA VAL A 1130 -119.54 105.35 25.39
C VAL A 1130 -119.12 104.01 24.79
N LEU A 1131 -118.32 104.05 23.73
CA LEU A 1131 -117.75 102.87 23.08
C LEU A 1131 -116.25 102.78 23.38
N VAL A 1132 -115.80 101.60 23.79
CA VAL A 1132 -114.38 101.26 23.94
C VAL A 1132 -114.09 100.14 22.93
N ASP A 1133 -113.18 100.41 21.99
CA ASP A 1133 -112.89 99.53 20.84
C ASP A 1133 -114.14 99.06 20.08
N GLY A 1134 -115.10 99.98 19.93
CA GLY A 1134 -116.37 99.73 19.25
C GLY A 1134 -117.45 99.04 20.10
N VAL A 1135 -117.14 98.62 21.33
CA VAL A 1135 -118.08 97.94 22.23
C VAL A 1135 -118.65 98.92 23.25
N SER A 1136 -119.97 98.91 23.42
CA SER A 1136 -120.67 99.78 24.38
C SER A 1136 -120.35 99.42 25.82
N VAL A 1137 -119.87 100.39 26.58
CA VAL A 1137 -119.65 100.30 28.03
C VAL A 1137 -120.73 101.04 28.84
N GLY A 1138 -121.86 101.33 28.20
CA GLY A 1138 -122.96 102.09 28.80
C GLY A 1138 -122.72 103.60 28.80
N THR A 1139 -123.18 104.31 29.83
CA THR A 1139 -123.16 105.77 29.89
C THR A 1139 -122.26 106.33 31.01
N PRO A 1140 -121.04 105.81 31.22
CA PRO A 1140 -120.19 106.27 32.32
C PRO A 1140 -119.66 107.69 32.07
N ALA A 1141 -119.51 108.47 33.13
CA ALA A 1141 -118.86 109.78 33.07
C ALA A 1141 -117.31 109.69 32.93
N SER A 1142 -116.73 108.50 33.06
CA SER A 1142 -115.30 108.23 32.85
C SER A 1142 -115.03 106.77 32.52
N TYR A 1143 -114.01 106.49 31.70
CA TYR A 1143 -113.50 105.14 31.43
C TYR A 1143 -111.98 105.09 31.62
N ILE A 1144 -111.47 104.02 32.24
CA ILE A 1144 -110.03 103.79 32.43
C ILE A 1144 -109.60 102.58 31.62
N PHE A 1145 -108.60 102.75 30.77
CA PHE A 1145 -107.80 101.62 30.27
C PHE A 1145 -106.76 101.33 31.33
N SER A 1146 -106.84 100.17 31.97
CA SER A 1146 -105.84 99.69 32.92
C SER A 1146 -104.99 98.61 32.28
N ASP A 1147 -103.70 98.57 32.64
CA ASP A 1147 -102.72 97.60 32.17
C ASP A 1147 -102.67 97.48 30.64
N VAL A 1148 -102.44 98.61 29.95
CA VAL A 1148 -102.41 98.68 28.49
C VAL A 1148 -101.24 97.85 27.95
N ASP A 1149 -101.56 96.78 27.22
CA ASP A 1149 -100.61 95.81 26.69
C ASP A 1149 -100.73 95.54 25.19
#